data_AF-A0A1Q5MSA3-F1
#
_entry.id   AF-A0A1Q5MSA3-F1
#
_cell.length_a   1.000
_cell.length_b   1.000
_cell.length_c   1.000
_cell.angle_alpha   90.00
_cell.angle_beta   90.00
_cell.angle_gamma   90.00
#
_symmetry.space_group_name_H-M   'P 1'
#
loop_
_entity.id
_entity.type
_entity.pdbx_description
1 polymer ?
#
loop_
_entity_poly.entity_id
_entity_poly.type
_entity_poly.pdbx_seq_one_letter_code
_entity_poly.pdbx_strand_id
1 'polypeptide(L)'
;MRRGVCCALGGAAVLASLLSPAGHDPVPAAASEPASAAVNYAVGVDESASLAAADMKAEKAAASRIAIGDVSASSNVTVFGFAAAETGDQRAVDPVCPRTQLDAAGRESIGACVGKLRSRKKNEGTGTDFPSAIRQGVHDLSTGTDPSVPRVLFLLTDGRMDVTDSEKYGGEAHRAAEGERQLTAALKEAAAQQVQIWPLGFGAAPDKAQLDRIAAGGYQKGCVELPSARPKAGKVSGAKDVGPMLEKIFAAAHCLRYSRGPSDRPPTTLEIGVSPLATVGSIVVDKGDPEVTATYFDPSGHKVPTSGTYRKSKFELAGSGGTVEALKITDPVPGVWKVKVEAPEGHRSLPVGVSVLWHGELRGSIAMDPPSPQAGQRTKVAIRLQTREGYEIKDPRDYEGLQVRSELTGDGFEPVELTLNDDGTGADPEKGDGSFTGTAQIPKEANGALKVTGTLTASGLTADVRSESGQVPPGEPAVVAGLTMPAADVHPGATVDGTLSVHNTSDAPHTLRLSVADIGRDMLTVSPARIVLKPGETGTRKVSVEVAPADVFGARLGDDGLSLGGTLTVVDDTDSRRTLVQSPLSVRVTPEPGIWARYWWAFMAGAVLLVLVAVAVIAWRGQRRRRRDPFGLLLQLVSPEGDILSEHPAGHGHKQWYEFTVVEPHRSPRIERRTHGQYAVQRSPEGGAVLRKRGSGRTRLPVQGRVELTDTLSLALGTPPGTPAAGPSAPAAADGGANSYDDTYL
;
A
#
# COMPACT_ATOMS: atom_id res chain seq x y z
N MET A 1 40.85 -2.89 -87.98
CA MET A 1 39.62 -3.33 -88.70
C MET A 1 38.82 -4.23 -87.76
N ARG A 2 37.53 -3.89 -87.59
CA ARG A 2 36.38 -4.76 -87.22
C ARG A 2 36.42 -5.47 -85.85
N ARG A 3 35.57 -5.04 -84.89
CA ARG A 3 34.19 -5.54 -84.60
C ARG A 3 34.25 -7.01 -84.15
N GLY A 4 33.82 -7.43 -82.95
CA GLY A 4 32.61 -7.10 -82.20
C GLY A 4 31.78 -8.39 -82.00
N VAL A 5 30.78 -8.38 -81.11
CA VAL A 5 29.74 -9.41 -80.83
C VAL A 5 30.14 -10.41 -79.70
N CYS A 6 29.60 -10.26 -78.48
CA CYS A 6 28.29 -10.67 -77.93
C CYS A 6 28.11 -12.19 -77.74
N CYS A 7 27.97 -12.66 -76.48
CA CYS A 7 26.71 -13.22 -75.91
C CYS A 7 26.98 -14.09 -74.65
N ALA A 8 26.39 -13.63 -73.54
CA ALA A 8 25.53 -14.31 -72.54
C ALA A 8 25.72 -15.77 -72.07
N LEU A 9 25.23 -15.95 -70.82
CA LEU A 9 24.91 -17.14 -70.01
C LEU A 9 26.06 -17.56 -69.07
N GLY A 10 25.89 -17.71 -67.75
CA GLY A 10 24.74 -17.71 -66.87
C GLY A 10 25.07 -18.56 -65.63
N GLY A 11 24.51 -18.22 -64.47
CA GLY A 11 24.31 -19.19 -63.37
C GLY A 11 25.10 -18.97 -62.07
N ALA A 12 24.35 -19.16 -60.97
CA ALA A 12 24.76 -19.36 -59.57
C ALA A 12 25.00 -18.11 -58.70
N ALA A 13 23.91 -17.49 -58.24
CA ALA A 13 23.88 -16.81 -56.94
C ALA A 13 22.52 -17.06 -56.27
N VAL A 14 22.40 -18.18 -55.57
CA VAL A 14 21.25 -18.52 -54.71
C VAL A 14 21.80 -19.11 -53.41
N LEU A 15 21.28 -18.63 -52.28
CA LEU A 15 21.42 -19.09 -50.88
C LEU A 15 22.52 -18.46 -50.02
N ALA A 16 22.32 -17.21 -49.61
CA ALA A 16 22.96 -16.67 -48.40
C ALA A 16 22.06 -15.62 -47.68
N SER A 17 20.76 -15.91 -47.49
CA SER A 17 19.83 -14.95 -46.84
C SER A 17 18.76 -15.60 -45.95
N LEU A 18 19.05 -16.72 -45.28
CA LEU A 18 18.08 -17.42 -44.41
C LEU A 18 18.54 -17.67 -42.97
N LEU A 19 19.44 -16.84 -42.43
CA LEU A 19 19.79 -16.90 -41.00
C LEU A 19 19.83 -15.49 -40.39
N SER A 20 18.70 -14.78 -40.45
CA SER A 20 18.42 -13.82 -39.39
C SER A 20 18.10 -14.64 -38.13
N PRO A 21 18.83 -14.48 -37.01
CA PRO A 21 18.46 -15.16 -35.78
C PRO A 21 17.03 -14.75 -35.42
N ALA A 22 16.20 -15.73 -35.07
CA ALA A 22 14.91 -15.47 -34.47
C ALA A 22 15.11 -14.47 -33.33
N GLY A 23 14.47 -13.29 -33.47
CA GLY A 23 14.48 -12.28 -32.42
C GLY A 23 14.06 -12.97 -31.13
N HIS A 24 14.94 -12.93 -30.14
CA HIS A 24 14.58 -13.42 -28.81
C HIS A 24 13.33 -12.64 -28.37
N ASP A 25 12.30 -13.37 -27.90
CA ASP A 25 11.16 -12.74 -27.24
C ASP A 25 11.70 -11.74 -26.21
N PRO A 26 11.19 -10.49 -26.19
CA PRO A 26 11.65 -9.51 -25.22
C PRO A 26 11.51 -10.12 -23.83
N VAL A 27 12.63 -10.21 -23.11
CA VAL A 27 12.64 -10.63 -21.70
C VAL A 27 11.63 -9.73 -20.98
N PRO A 28 10.64 -10.28 -20.26
CA PRO A 28 9.69 -9.45 -19.54
C PRO A 28 10.47 -8.59 -18.56
N ALA A 29 10.34 -7.27 -18.65
CA ALA A 29 11.08 -6.34 -17.82
C ALA A 29 10.79 -6.47 -16.30
N ALA A 30 9.85 -7.34 -15.89
CA ALA A 30 9.65 -7.72 -14.49
C ALA A 30 10.75 -8.66 -13.93
N ALA A 31 11.59 -9.27 -14.78
CA ALA A 31 12.65 -10.19 -14.36
C ALA A 31 13.99 -9.50 -14.03
N SER A 32 14.16 -8.22 -14.37
CA SER A 32 15.40 -7.46 -14.11
C SER A 32 15.35 -6.80 -12.72
N GLU A 33 16.45 -6.78 -11.97
CA GLU A 33 16.52 -6.05 -10.70
C GLU A 33 16.29 -4.54 -10.96
N PRO A 34 15.38 -3.86 -10.22
CA PRO A 34 15.18 -2.43 -10.37
C PRO A 34 16.48 -1.67 -10.15
N ALA A 35 16.94 -0.92 -11.16
CA ALA A 35 18.13 -0.10 -11.06
C ALA A 35 17.74 1.38 -10.97
N SER A 36 18.02 2.01 -9.84
CA SER A 36 18.04 3.48 -9.75
C SER A 36 19.33 3.99 -10.38
N ALA A 37 19.23 4.92 -11.33
CA ALA A 37 20.41 5.57 -11.90
C ALA A 37 21.26 6.23 -10.82
N ALA A 38 22.59 6.13 -10.94
CA ALA A 38 23.53 6.83 -10.07
C ALA A 38 23.52 8.34 -10.35
N VAL A 39 23.82 9.14 -9.34
CA VAL A 39 24.08 10.57 -9.47
C VAL A 39 25.34 10.92 -8.69
N ASN A 40 26.14 11.83 -9.23
CA ASN A 40 27.23 12.46 -8.50
C ASN A 40 26.71 13.79 -7.98
N TYR A 41 26.70 13.99 -6.67
CA TYR A 41 26.26 15.25 -6.09
C TYR A 41 27.17 15.78 -5.00
N ALA A 42 27.16 17.10 -4.86
CA ALA A 42 27.90 17.82 -3.85
C ALA A 42 26.94 18.71 -3.05
N VAL A 43 27.18 18.82 -1.75
CA VAL A 43 26.42 19.68 -0.84
C VAL A 43 27.37 20.75 -0.31
N GLY A 44 27.25 21.96 -0.84
CA GLY A 44 27.94 23.13 -0.33
C GLY A 44 27.09 23.81 0.73
N VAL A 45 27.59 23.89 1.95
CA VAL A 45 26.92 24.51 3.09
C VAL A 45 27.62 25.80 3.45
N ASP A 46 26.87 26.90 3.48
CA ASP A 46 27.38 28.20 3.86
C ASP A 46 27.75 28.20 5.36
N GLU A 47 28.96 28.63 5.68
CA GLU A 47 29.47 28.69 7.06
C GLU A 47 29.71 30.14 7.53
N SER A 48 29.22 31.11 6.76
CA SER A 48 29.36 32.55 7.03
C SER A 48 28.68 32.98 8.33
N ALA A 49 29.03 34.18 8.81
CA ALA A 49 28.52 34.72 10.06
C ALA A 49 27.06 35.21 9.97
N SER A 50 26.47 35.32 8.77
CA SER A 50 25.08 35.75 8.61
C SER A 50 24.07 34.66 9.00
N LEU A 51 24.50 33.41 9.14
CA LEU A 51 23.65 32.28 9.50
C LEU A 51 23.42 32.16 11.01
N ALA A 52 22.15 32.02 11.40
CA ALA A 52 21.80 31.75 12.79
C ALA A 52 22.15 30.30 13.18
N ALA A 53 22.44 30.06 14.47
CA ALA A 53 22.78 28.72 14.96
C ALA A 53 21.68 27.67 14.72
N ALA A 54 20.41 28.10 14.74
CA ALA A 54 19.28 27.24 14.42
C ALA A 54 19.24 26.83 12.94
N ASP A 55 19.66 27.72 12.03
CA ASP A 55 19.73 27.46 10.59
C ASP A 55 20.89 26.51 10.29
N MET A 56 22.07 26.72 10.86
CA MET A 56 23.20 25.77 10.76
C MET A 56 22.83 24.37 11.27
N LYS A 57 22.08 24.26 12.37
CA LYS A 57 21.57 22.95 12.84
C LYS A 57 20.61 22.32 11.82
N ALA A 58 19.73 23.11 11.21
CA ALA A 58 18.80 22.63 10.20
C ALA A 58 19.53 22.20 8.92
N GLU A 59 20.54 22.94 8.47
CA GLU A 59 21.36 22.61 7.30
C GLU A 59 22.11 21.30 7.46
N LYS A 60 22.73 21.05 8.63
CA LYS A 60 23.35 19.75 8.95
C LYS A 60 22.35 18.60 8.88
N ALA A 61 21.18 18.78 9.48
CA ALA A 61 20.13 17.78 9.46
C ALA A 61 19.66 17.52 8.02
N ALA A 62 19.58 18.56 7.20
CA ALA A 62 19.17 18.46 5.81
C ALA A 62 20.22 17.75 4.94
N ALA A 63 21.49 18.13 5.06
CA ALA A 63 22.61 17.47 4.37
C ALA A 63 22.68 15.98 4.72
N SER A 64 22.45 15.63 6.00
CA SER A 64 22.37 14.22 6.44
C SER A 64 21.18 13.48 5.80
N ARG A 65 20.00 14.13 5.73
CA ARG A 65 18.80 13.51 5.11
C ARG A 65 18.99 13.14 3.66
N ILE A 66 19.54 14.03 2.84
CA ILE A 66 19.72 13.74 1.42
C ILE A 66 20.82 12.69 1.15
N ALA A 67 21.81 12.58 2.03
CA ALA A 67 22.82 11.53 1.92
C ALA A 67 22.28 10.16 2.33
N ILE A 68 21.61 10.09 3.48
CA ILE A 68 21.08 8.84 4.03
C ILE A 68 19.86 8.37 3.23
N GLY A 69 19.04 9.30 2.73
CA GLY A 69 17.80 9.03 2.01
C GLY A 69 17.96 8.62 0.53
N ASP A 70 19.16 8.70 -0.06
CA ASP A 70 19.37 8.34 -1.47
C ASP A 70 19.02 6.86 -1.74
N VAL A 71 18.17 6.65 -2.73
CA VAL A 71 17.71 5.33 -3.18
C VAL A 71 18.79 4.54 -3.95
N SER A 72 19.80 5.21 -4.50
CA SER A 72 20.86 4.58 -5.29
C SER A 72 22.09 4.26 -4.44
N ALA A 73 22.54 3.00 -4.47
CA ALA A 73 23.77 2.57 -3.80
C ALA A 73 25.05 2.91 -4.58
N SER A 74 24.89 3.35 -5.83
CA SER A 74 25.97 3.74 -6.74
C SER A 74 26.16 5.25 -6.85
N SER A 75 25.28 6.05 -6.24
CA SER A 75 25.48 7.50 -6.14
C SER A 75 26.70 7.84 -5.31
N ASN A 76 27.29 9.00 -5.57
CA ASN A 76 28.40 9.55 -4.79
C ASN A 76 28.05 10.93 -4.25
N VAL A 77 28.40 11.17 -2.98
CA VAL A 77 28.24 12.47 -2.34
C VAL A 77 29.58 13.03 -1.86
N THR A 78 29.74 14.34 -2.01
CA THR A 78 30.78 15.14 -1.33
C THR A 78 30.09 16.24 -0.53
N VAL A 79 30.60 16.58 0.66
CA VAL A 79 30.06 17.69 1.47
C VAL A 79 31.20 18.63 1.84
N PHE A 80 30.98 19.92 1.68
CA PHE A 80 31.95 20.95 2.05
C PHE A 80 31.26 22.17 2.65
N GLY A 81 31.95 22.81 3.60
CA GLY A 81 31.59 24.13 4.11
C GLY A 81 32.23 25.22 3.25
N PHE A 82 31.60 26.38 3.11
CA PHE A 82 32.21 27.51 2.40
C PHE A 82 31.93 28.85 3.07
N ALA A 83 32.88 29.77 2.94
CA ALA A 83 32.79 31.16 3.34
C ALA A 83 33.86 31.98 2.58
N ALA A 84 33.94 33.29 2.80
CA ALA A 84 35.03 34.10 2.26
C ALA A 84 36.37 33.78 2.93
N ALA A 85 37.45 33.86 2.16
CA ALA A 85 38.81 33.94 2.70
C ALA A 85 39.23 35.41 2.69
N GLU A 86 39.19 36.06 3.84
CA GLU A 86 39.51 37.47 4.03
C GLU A 86 41.02 37.71 3.86
N THR A 87 41.84 36.76 4.34
CA THR A 87 43.31 36.78 4.26
C THR A 87 43.86 35.58 3.48
N GLY A 88 45.13 35.66 3.03
CA GLY A 88 45.76 34.64 2.20
C GLY A 88 46.04 33.28 2.88
N ASP A 89 46.01 33.21 4.20
CA ASP A 89 46.14 31.99 5.01
C ASP A 89 44.80 31.29 5.27
N GLN A 90 43.68 31.96 4.97
CA GLN A 90 42.34 31.38 5.06
C GLN A 90 41.96 30.65 3.77
N ARG A 91 41.07 29.67 3.89
CA ARG A 91 40.52 28.92 2.74
C ARG A 91 39.05 29.28 2.58
N ALA A 92 38.62 29.51 1.35
CA ALA A 92 37.20 29.80 1.07
C ALA A 92 36.31 28.54 1.17
N VAL A 93 36.92 27.35 1.12
CA VAL A 93 36.18 26.08 1.17
C VAL A 93 36.88 25.10 2.11
N ASP A 94 36.09 24.44 2.95
CA ASP A 94 36.53 23.40 3.87
C ASP A 94 35.89 22.05 3.47
N PRO A 95 36.66 21.12 2.90
CA PRO A 95 36.19 19.77 2.66
C PRO A 95 35.80 19.09 3.98
N VAL A 96 34.56 18.60 4.08
CA VAL A 96 34.02 18.00 5.30
C VAL A 96 33.89 16.50 5.14
N CYS A 97 33.23 16.09 4.07
CA CYS A 97 33.06 14.69 3.67
C CYS A 97 33.72 14.50 2.30
N PRO A 98 34.74 13.63 2.18
CA PRO A 98 35.29 13.30 0.87
C PRO A 98 34.24 12.59 0.02
N ARG A 99 34.48 12.51 -1.29
CA ARG A 99 33.62 11.77 -2.23
C ARG A 99 33.42 10.35 -1.72
N THR A 100 32.18 10.02 -1.36
CA THR A 100 31.81 8.74 -0.74
C THR A 100 30.67 8.13 -1.54
N GLN A 101 30.81 6.86 -1.91
CA GLN A 101 29.74 6.09 -2.53
C GLN A 101 28.66 5.78 -1.48
N LEU A 102 27.38 5.91 -1.85
CA LEU A 102 26.26 5.75 -0.93
C LEU A 102 25.78 4.30 -0.80
N ASP A 103 26.71 3.38 -0.58
CA ASP A 103 26.37 2.05 -0.07
C ASP A 103 26.06 2.10 1.44
N ALA A 104 25.71 0.96 2.04
CA ALA A 104 25.39 0.89 3.47
C ALA A 104 26.48 1.50 4.37
N ALA A 105 27.76 1.24 4.08
CA ALA A 105 28.88 1.74 4.88
C ALA A 105 29.14 3.23 4.63
N GLY A 106 29.03 3.66 3.37
CA GLY A 106 29.20 5.04 2.97
C GLY A 106 28.13 5.95 3.55
N ARG A 107 26.86 5.52 3.60
CA ARG A 107 25.78 6.29 4.24
C ARG A 107 26.04 6.54 5.73
N GLU A 108 26.53 5.53 6.45
CA GLU A 108 26.90 5.67 7.87
C GLU A 108 28.09 6.63 8.05
N SER A 109 29.12 6.50 7.21
CA SER A 109 30.28 7.41 7.17
C SER A 109 29.86 8.87 6.95
N ILE A 110 28.90 9.10 6.04
CA ILE A 110 28.42 10.44 5.73
C ILE A 110 27.70 11.08 6.92
N GLY A 111 26.84 10.34 7.62
CA GLY A 111 26.17 10.84 8.83
C GLY A 111 27.17 11.36 9.87
N ALA A 112 28.28 10.66 10.08
CA ALA A 112 29.31 11.06 11.02
C ALA A 112 30.12 12.29 10.55
N CYS A 113 30.45 12.41 9.26
CA CYS A 113 31.26 13.53 8.76
C CYS A 113 30.48 14.83 8.64
N VAL A 114 29.19 14.81 8.27
CA VAL A 114 28.34 16.02 8.19
C VAL A 114 28.25 16.74 9.54
N GLY A 115 28.36 16.01 10.66
CA GLY A 115 28.41 16.59 12.00
C GLY A 115 29.51 17.64 12.20
N LYS A 116 30.60 17.59 11.41
CA LYS A 116 31.77 18.48 11.49
C LYS A 116 31.54 19.87 10.90
N LEU A 117 30.50 20.08 10.08
CA LEU A 117 30.10 21.41 9.59
C LEU A 117 29.96 22.39 10.76
N ARG A 118 30.23 23.68 10.57
CA ARG A 118 30.03 24.67 11.65
C ARG A 118 30.07 26.08 11.11
N SER A 119 29.44 27.01 11.81
CA SER A 119 29.71 28.43 11.56
C SER A 119 31.19 28.74 11.82
N ARG A 120 31.79 29.54 10.95
CA ARG A 120 33.16 30.01 11.10
C ARG A 120 33.28 31.08 12.17
N LYS A 121 34.46 31.12 12.79
CA LYS A 121 34.86 32.20 13.70
C LYS A 121 35.38 33.38 12.88
N LYS A 122 35.39 34.56 13.49
CA LYS A 122 35.86 35.80 12.85
C LYS A 122 37.25 35.69 12.21
N ASN A 123 38.16 34.93 12.80
CA ASN A 123 39.52 34.74 12.29
C ASN A 123 39.65 33.68 11.19
N GLU A 124 38.55 33.06 10.75
CA GLU A 124 38.51 32.02 9.73
C GLU A 124 37.85 32.49 8.42
N GLY A 125 37.48 33.78 8.38
CA GLY A 125 36.74 34.39 7.28
C GLY A 125 35.23 34.18 7.44
N THR A 126 34.48 35.28 7.39
CA THR A 126 33.06 35.32 7.78
C THR A 126 32.10 35.77 6.68
N GLY A 127 32.62 36.29 5.57
CA GLY A 127 31.83 36.58 4.38
C GLY A 127 31.38 35.32 3.62
N THR A 128 30.79 35.50 2.44
CA THR A 128 30.18 34.43 1.64
C THR A 128 30.72 34.44 0.20
N ASP A 129 31.29 33.32 -0.24
CA ASP A 129 32.06 33.24 -1.49
C ASP A 129 31.49 32.20 -2.47
N PHE A 130 30.44 32.59 -3.18
CA PHE A 130 29.83 31.74 -4.20
C PHE A 130 30.78 31.33 -5.33
N PRO A 131 31.65 32.20 -5.89
CA PRO A 131 32.53 31.80 -6.97
C PRO A 131 33.45 30.62 -6.58
N SER A 132 34.02 30.65 -5.38
CA SER A 132 34.91 29.57 -4.90
C SER A 132 34.13 28.30 -4.59
N ALA A 133 32.96 28.42 -3.93
CA ALA A 133 32.09 27.29 -3.62
C ALA A 133 31.63 26.55 -4.89
N ILE A 134 31.20 27.30 -5.92
CA ILE A 134 30.76 26.72 -7.20
C ILE A 134 31.94 26.05 -7.90
N ARG A 135 33.12 26.68 -7.97
CA ARG A 135 34.29 26.06 -8.60
C ARG A 135 34.74 24.79 -7.87
N GLN A 136 34.70 24.78 -6.54
CA GLN A 136 34.97 23.57 -5.78
C GLN A 136 33.95 22.47 -6.09
N GLY A 137 32.65 22.78 -6.07
CA GLY A 137 31.60 21.83 -6.44
C GLY A 137 31.79 21.29 -7.86
N VAL A 138 32.11 22.15 -8.83
CA VAL A 138 32.42 21.73 -10.20
C VAL A 138 33.64 20.81 -10.24
N HIS A 139 34.72 21.16 -9.54
CA HIS A 139 35.92 20.32 -9.46
C HIS A 139 35.61 18.94 -8.89
N ASP A 140 34.90 18.89 -7.76
CA ASP A 140 34.53 17.66 -7.06
C ASP A 140 33.52 16.80 -7.83
N LEU A 141 32.75 17.40 -8.74
CA LEU A 141 31.76 16.69 -9.56
C LEU A 141 32.28 16.28 -10.93
N SER A 142 33.34 16.92 -11.43
CA SER A 142 33.88 16.64 -12.77
C SER A 142 35.16 15.81 -12.74
N THR A 143 36.03 16.00 -11.75
CA THR A 143 37.35 15.37 -11.72
C THR A 143 37.25 13.88 -11.40
N GLY A 144 37.72 13.01 -12.30
CA GLY A 144 37.71 11.56 -12.10
C GLY A 144 36.30 10.97 -11.94
N THR A 145 35.30 11.55 -12.60
CA THR A 145 33.91 11.05 -12.65
C THR A 145 33.53 10.69 -14.08
N ASP A 146 32.60 9.77 -14.24
CA ASP A 146 31.96 9.49 -15.52
C ASP A 146 31.10 10.70 -15.96
N PRO A 147 31.35 11.32 -17.12
CA PRO A 147 30.57 12.45 -17.62
C PRO A 147 29.14 12.09 -18.03
N SER A 148 28.81 10.81 -18.19
CA SER A 148 27.43 10.36 -18.46
C SER A 148 26.56 10.34 -17.21
N VAL A 149 27.15 10.31 -16.01
CA VAL A 149 26.44 10.35 -14.73
C VAL A 149 26.05 11.80 -14.42
N PRO A 150 24.77 12.09 -14.11
CA PRO A 150 24.32 13.43 -13.76
C PRO A 150 25.14 14.05 -12.61
N ARG A 151 25.39 15.36 -12.70
CA ARG A 151 26.20 16.13 -11.75
C ARG A 151 25.36 17.23 -11.12
N VAL A 152 25.24 17.21 -9.79
CA VAL A 152 24.32 18.09 -9.05
C VAL A 152 25.03 18.76 -7.89
N LEU A 153 25.02 20.10 -7.84
CA LEU A 153 25.48 20.88 -6.70
C LEU A 153 24.28 21.45 -5.95
N PHE A 154 24.03 20.98 -4.73
CA PHE A 154 23.12 21.64 -3.79
C PHE A 154 23.90 22.73 -3.05
N LEU A 155 23.41 23.97 -3.12
CA LEU A 155 24.06 25.12 -2.48
C LEU A 155 23.13 25.67 -1.40
N LEU A 156 23.48 25.48 -0.14
CA LEU A 156 22.69 25.91 1.02
C LEU A 156 23.26 27.23 1.52
N THR A 157 22.47 28.32 1.49
CA THR A 157 22.94 29.69 1.82
C THR A 157 21.77 30.65 2.07
N ASP A 158 22.00 31.82 2.66
CA ASP A 158 21.04 32.93 2.66
C ASP A 158 20.95 33.66 1.29
N GLY A 159 21.84 33.31 0.37
CA GLY A 159 21.86 33.81 -1.00
C GLY A 159 22.57 35.14 -1.18
N ARG A 160 23.26 35.68 -0.17
CA ARG A 160 24.00 36.95 -0.28
C ARG A 160 25.49 36.69 -0.41
N MET A 161 26.08 37.11 -1.52
CA MET A 161 27.53 37.09 -1.68
C MET A 161 28.18 38.25 -0.90
N ASP A 162 29.20 37.95 -0.10
CA ASP A 162 30.03 38.95 0.57
C ASP A 162 31.51 38.57 0.48
N VAL A 163 32.19 39.22 -0.45
CA VAL A 163 33.64 39.07 -0.68
C VAL A 163 34.39 40.37 -0.44
N THR A 164 33.75 41.35 0.21
CA THR A 164 34.27 42.72 0.32
C THR A 164 35.55 42.78 1.16
N ASP A 165 35.68 41.91 2.15
CA ASP A 165 36.89 41.79 2.97
C ASP A 165 37.95 40.85 2.38
N SER A 166 37.69 40.21 1.23
CA SER A 166 38.57 39.20 0.65
C SER A 166 39.62 39.78 -0.29
N GLU A 167 40.88 39.75 0.15
CA GLU A 167 42.04 40.27 -0.62
C GLU A 167 42.22 39.62 -1.99
N LYS A 168 41.74 38.38 -2.20
CA LYS A 168 41.88 37.67 -3.47
C LYS A 168 41.08 38.30 -4.62
N TYR A 169 40.10 39.13 -4.32
CA TYR A 169 39.30 39.87 -5.32
C TYR A 169 39.91 41.23 -5.66
N GLY A 170 41.15 41.51 -5.23
CA GLY A 170 41.91 42.70 -5.57
C GLY A 170 41.71 43.85 -4.58
N GLY A 171 41.88 45.09 -5.08
CA GLY A 171 41.76 46.29 -4.27
C GLY A 171 40.34 46.50 -3.75
N GLU A 172 40.21 46.95 -2.50
CA GLU A 172 38.95 47.04 -1.73
C GLU A 172 37.77 47.63 -2.53
N ALA A 173 37.99 48.76 -3.22
CA ALA A 173 36.98 49.46 -4.01
C ALA A 173 36.41 48.64 -5.19
N HIS A 174 37.06 47.55 -5.60
CA HIS A 174 36.68 46.75 -6.77
C HIS A 174 36.25 45.32 -6.43
N ARG A 175 36.42 44.87 -5.18
CA ARG A 175 36.22 43.46 -4.79
C ARG A 175 34.82 42.95 -5.06
N ALA A 176 33.78 43.73 -4.78
CA ALA A 176 32.40 43.34 -5.05
C ALA A 176 32.13 43.13 -6.55
N ALA A 177 32.60 44.06 -7.40
CA ALA A 177 32.45 43.96 -8.85
C ALA A 177 33.27 42.77 -9.42
N GLU A 178 34.45 42.51 -8.86
CA GLU A 178 35.27 41.37 -9.22
C GLU A 178 34.63 40.04 -8.78
N GLY A 179 34.04 39.99 -7.58
CA GLY A 179 33.23 38.87 -7.10
C GLY A 179 32.12 38.52 -8.07
N GLU A 180 31.37 39.52 -8.55
CA GLU A 180 30.29 39.35 -9.52
C GLU A 180 30.78 38.85 -10.89
N ARG A 181 31.92 39.36 -11.35
CA ARG A 181 32.58 38.87 -12.57
C ARG A 181 32.96 37.40 -12.42
N GLN A 182 33.56 37.03 -11.28
CA GLN A 182 33.98 35.66 -11.02
C GLN A 182 32.82 34.70 -10.79
N LEU A 183 31.71 35.16 -10.20
CA LEU A 183 30.48 34.37 -10.10
C LEU A 183 29.95 34.02 -11.49
N THR A 184 29.89 35.01 -12.37
CA THR A 184 29.47 34.80 -13.77
C THR A 184 30.37 33.79 -14.49
N ALA A 185 31.68 33.88 -14.27
CA ALA A 185 32.63 32.92 -14.83
C ALA A 185 32.45 31.50 -14.28
N ALA A 186 32.26 31.36 -12.96
CA ALA A 186 32.05 30.07 -12.29
C ALA A 186 30.73 29.39 -12.74
N LEU A 187 29.65 30.17 -12.92
CA LEU A 187 28.39 29.66 -13.45
C LEU A 187 28.55 29.16 -14.89
N LYS A 188 29.25 29.91 -15.75
CA LYS A 188 29.54 29.48 -17.12
C LYS A 188 30.37 28.19 -17.15
N GLU A 189 31.33 28.06 -16.25
CA GLU A 189 32.12 26.85 -16.08
C GLU A 189 31.25 25.65 -15.64
N ALA A 190 30.37 25.85 -14.65
CA ALA A 190 29.43 24.83 -14.21
C ALA A 190 28.53 24.34 -15.36
N ALA A 191 27.96 25.26 -16.15
CA ALA A 191 27.17 24.91 -17.33
C ALA A 191 27.98 24.13 -18.38
N ALA A 192 29.23 24.54 -18.64
CA ALA A 192 30.12 23.84 -19.58
C ALA A 192 30.49 22.42 -19.10
N GLN A 193 30.60 22.22 -17.78
CA GLN A 193 30.88 20.92 -17.15
C GLN A 193 29.62 20.09 -16.85
N GLN A 194 28.45 20.52 -17.35
CA GLN A 194 27.15 19.87 -17.16
C GLN A 194 26.74 19.72 -15.69
N VAL A 195 27.15 20.66 -14.83
CA VAL A 195 26.79 20.68 -13.40
C VAL A 195 25.51 21.50 -13.20
N GLN A 196 24.47 20.86 -12.70
CA GLN A 196 23.25 21.52 -12.25
C GLN A 196 23.50 22.18 -10.89
N ILE A 197 22.98 23.38 -10.67
CA ILE A 197 23.09 24.07 -9.38
C ILE A 197 21.71 24.30 -8.80
N TRP A 198 21.45 23.75 -7.61
CA TRP A 198 20.19 23.81 -6.90
C TRP A 198 20.36 24.60 -5.60
N PRO A 199 20.23 25.94 -5.66
CA PRO A 199 20.40 26.76 -4.48
C PRO A 199 19.16 26.72 -3.58
N LEU A 200 19.39 26.65 -2.27
CA LEU A 200 18.36 26.68 -1.23
C LEU A 200 18.62 27.87 -0.31
N GLY A 201 17.69 28.84 -0.35
CA GLY A 201 17.75 30.10 0.39
C GLY A 201 17.18 30.00 1.80
N PHE A 202 18.01 30.28 2.82
CA PHE A 202 17.66 30.26 4.25
C PHE A 202 17.41 31.65 4.84
N GLY A 203 16.79 31.68 6.02
CA GLY A 203 16.52 32.90 6.77
C GLY A 203 15.24 33.65 6.35
N ALA A 204 14.97 34.78 7.03
CA ALA A 204 13.73 35.53 6.83
C ALA A 204 13.64 36.21 5.44
N ALA A 205 14.78 36.59 4.86
CA ALA A 205 14.86 37.35 3.61
C ALA A 205 16.07 36.96 2.75
N PRO A 206 16.10 35.72 2.21
CA PRO A 206 17.14 35.30 1.29
C PRO A 206 17.07 36.11 -0.02
N ASP A 207 18.22 36.36 -0.64
CA ASP A 207 18.28 37.04 -1.94
C ASP A 207 17.81 36.10 -3.06
N LYS A 208 16.50 36.10 -3.31
CA LYS A 208 15.88 35.23 -4.32
C LYS A 208 16.39 35.51 -5.73
N ALA A 209 16.73 36.76 -6.05
CA ALA A 209 17.19 37.13 -7.38
C ALA A 209 18.59 36.57 -7.65
N GLN A 210 19.49 36.67 -6.66
CA GLN A 210 20.82 36.05 -6.75
C GLN A 210 20.73 34.53 -6.82
N LEU A 211 19.89 33.90 -5.99
CA LEU A 211 19.68 32.44 -6.02
C LEU A 211 19.10 31.96 -7.36
N ASP A 212 18.13 32.68 -7.94
CA ASP A 212 17.58 32.33 -9.26
C ASP A 212 18.62 32.45 -10.36
N ARG A 213 19.46 33.49 -10.30
CA ARG A 213 20.59 33.65 -11.23
C ARG A 213 21.60 32.52 -11.10
N ILE A 214 21.91 32.07 -9.89
CA ILE A 214 22.80 30.93 -9.65
C ILE A 214 22.19 29.65 -10.23
N ALA A 215 20.91 29.39 -9.96
CA ALA A 215 20.20 28.23 -10.49
C ALA A 215 20.19 28.21 -12.03
N ALA A 216 19.85 29.34 -12.65
CA ALA A 216 19.78 29.49 -14.12
C ALA A 216 21.17 29.50 -14.80
N GLY A 217 22.23 29.86 -14.06
CA GLY A 217 23.59 29.96 -14.58
C GLY A 217 24.30 28.63 -14.77
N GLY A 218 23.89 27.58 -14.05
CA GLY A 218 24.39 26.21 -14.21
C GLY A 218 23.76 25.46 -15.39
N TYR A 219 24.01 24.16 -15.48
CA TYR A 219 23.42 23.30 -16.51
C TYR A 219 21.91 23.15 -16.34
N GLN A 220 21.12 23.47 -17.38
CA GLN A 220 19.66 23.58 -17.29
C GLN A 220 18.89 22.33 -17.71
N LYS A 221 19.55 21.31 -18.28
CA LYS A 221 18.83 20.07 -18.63
C LYS A 221 18.71 19.20 -17.38
N GLY A 222 17.47 18.84 -17.06
CA GLY A 222 17.14 17.88 -16.02
C GLY A 222 17.32 16.43 -16.47
N CYS A 223 17.02 15.51 -15.58
CA CYS A 223 17.02 14.08 -15.87
C CYS A 223 15.83 13.64 -16.77
N VAL A 224 14.78 14.45 -16.88
CA VAL A 224 13.68 14.33 -17.85
C VAL A 224 13.31 15.72 -18.38
N GLU A 225 12.66 15.79 -19.55
CA GLU A 225 12.22 17.05 -20.18
C GLU A 225 10.97 17.67 -19.51
N LEU A 226 10.98 17.79 -18.19
CA LEU A 226 9.89 18.39 -17.42
C LEU A 226 10.36 19.67 -16.71
N PRO A 227 9.51 20.71 -16.61
CA PRO A 227 9.84 21.91 -15.84
C PRO A 227 10.18 21.62 -14.37
N SER A 228 9.58 20.57 -13.78
CA SER A 228 9.83 20.12 -12.42
C SER A 228 11.25 19.60 -12.19
N ALA A 229 11.90 19.07 -13.23
CA ALA A 229 13.24 18.49 -13.19
C ALA A 229 14.35 19.50 -13.55
N ARG A 230 14.01 20.78 -13.76
CA ARG A 230 14.97 21.85 -14.05
C ARG A 230 15.45 22.55 -12.78
N PRO A 231 16.75 22.91 -12.68
CA PRO A 231 17.27 23.59 -11.51
C PRO A 231 16.56 24.92 -11.25
N LYS A 232 16.19 25.14 -9.98
CA LYS A 232 15.53 26.35 -9.51
C LYS A 232 15.87 26.63 -8.06
N ALA A 233 15.84 27.90 -7.68
CA ALA A 233 16.06 28.27 -6.28
C ALA A 233 14.87 27.84 -5.41
N GLY A 234 15.18 27.15 -4.31
CA GLY A 234 14.24 26.94 -3.21
C GLY A 234 14.33 28.05 -2.18
N LYS A 235 13.19 28.39 -1.54
CA LYS A 235 13.15 29.26 -0.36
C LYS A 235 12.55 28.48 0.79
N VAL A 236 13.15 28.61 1.98
CA VAL A 236 12.64 28.03 3.22
C VAL A 236 12.37 29.14 4.23
N SER A 237 11.19 29.10 4.86
CA SER A 237 10.75 30.09 5.86
C SER A 237 11.38 29.89 7.24
N GLY A 238 12.02 28.74 7.47
CA GLY A 238 12.71 28.41 8.72
C GLY A 238 13.05 26.93 8.81
N ALA A 239 13.74 26.56 9.89
CA ALA A 239 14.33 25.24 10.13
C ALA A 239 13.40 24.04 9.85
N LYS A 240 12.09 24.15 10.13
CA LYS A 240 11.11 23.07 9.93
C LYS A 240 10.84 22.73 8.46
N ASP A 241 10.99 23.71 7.57
CA ASP A 241 10.67 23.57 6.14
C ASP A 241 11.89 23.14 5.32
N VAL A 242 13.08 23.18 5.94
CA VAL A 242 14.37 22.86 5.32
C VAL A 242 14.40 21.44 4.78
N GLY A 243 14.20 20.44 5.65
CA GLY A 243 14.28 19.04 5.28
C GLY A 243 13.33 18.70 4.12
N PRO A 244 12.02 18.96 4.25
CA PRO A 244 11.07 18.70 3.18
C PRO A 244 11.36 19.41 1.86
N MET A 245 11.85 20.66 1.90
CA MET A 245 12.19 21.38 0.67
C MET A 245 13.45 20.81 0.01
N LEU A 246 14.46 20.47 0.81
CA LEU A 246 15.68 19.87 0.30
C LEU A 246 15.42 18.48 -0.27
N GLU A 247 14.62 17.63 0.39
CA GLU A 247 14.20 16.32 -0.14
C GLU A 247 13.42 16.44 -1.45
N LYS A 248 12.55 17.47 -1.58
CA LYS A 248 11.83 17.74 -2.82
C LYS A 248 12.77 18.15 -3.96
N ILE A 249 13.76 19.00 -3.69
CA ILE A 249 14.76 19.43 -4.67
C ILE A 249 15.67 18.25 -5.03
N PHE A 250 16.09 17.47 -4.03
CA PHE A 250 16.88 16.26 -4.20
C PHE A 250 16.16 15.27 -5.11
N ALA A 251 14.87 15.02 -4.84
CA ALA A 251 14.05 14.16 -5.68
C ALA A 251 13.98 14.65 -7.13
N ALA A 252 13.74 15.95 -7.33
CA ALA A 252 13.71 16.54 -8.67
C ALA A 252 15.05 16.39 -9.43
N ALA A 253 16.18 16.57 -8.74
CA ALA A 253 17.50 16.44 -9.33
C ALA A 253 17.88 14.98 -9.67
N HIS A 254 17.34 14.01 -8.91
CA HIS A 254 17.63 12.57 -9.05
C HIS A 254 16.54 11.81 -9.84
N CYS A 255 15.57 12.50 -10.44
CA CYS A 255 14.41 11.87 -11.06
C CYS A 255 13.66 10.91 -10.12
N LEU A 256 13.57 11.28 -8.86
CA LEU A 256 12.74 10.64 -7.85
C LEU A 256 11.46 11.44 -7.67
N ARG A 257 10.46 10.79 -7.09
CA ARG A 257 9.29 11.46 -6.53
C ARG A 257 9.45 11.59 -5.02
N TYR A 258 8.93 12.69 -4.51
CA TYR A 258 8.87 12.97 -3.08
C TYR A 258 7.42 12.94 -2.61
N SER A 259 7.14 12.13 -1.59
CA SER A 259 5.86 12.09 -0.89
C SER A 259 6.08 12.53 0.55
N ARG A 260 5.42 13.63 0.94
CA ARG A 260 5.44 14.12 2.33
C ARG A 260 4.54 13.24 3.19
N GLY A 261 5.05 12.79 4.34
CA GLY A 261 4.28 12.12 5.37
C GLY A 261 3.92 13.02 6.56
N PRO A 262 3.22 12.45 7.55
CA PRO A 262 2.87 13.14 8.78
C PRO A 262 4.08 13.37 9.68
N SER A 263 3.92 14.24 10.67
CA SER A 263 4.90 14.45 11.73
C SER A 263 4.20 14.61 13.07
N ASP A 264 4.70 13.93 14.10
CA ASP A 264 4.14 13.92 15.45
C ASP A 264 5.19 13.51 16.51
N ARG A 265 4.92 13.74 17.80
CA ARG A 265 5.85 13.43 18.90
C ARG A 265 5.75 11.97 19.35
N PRO A 266 6.87 11.31 19.73
CA PRO A 266 6.83 9.94 20.21
C PRO A 266 6.25 9.82 21.64
N PRO A 267 5.62 8.68 22.01
CA PRO A 267 5.37 7.52 21.17
C PRO A 267 4.14 7.73 20.25
N THR A 268 4.29 7.42 18.97
CA THR A 268 3.21 7.56 17.98
C THR A 268 3.41 6.58 16.81
N THR A 269 2.42 6.44 15.94
CA THR A 269 2.53 5.67 14.70
C THR A 269 2.19 6.57 13.54
N LEU A 270 3.14 6.71 12.62
CA LEU A 270 3.04 7.58 11.46
C LEU A 270 2.71 6.73 10.23
N GLU A 271 1.69 7.14 9.47
CA GLU A 271 1.24 6.44 8.27
C GLU A 271 1.75 7.15 7.01
N ILE A 272 2.35 6.38 6.08
CA ILE A 272 2.93 6.93 4.85
C ILE A 272 2.61 6.04 3.64
N GLY A 273 2.12 6.64 2.57
CA GLY A 273 1.78 5.93 1.34
C GLY A 273 3.00 5.67 0.46
N VAL A 274 3.15 4.43 0.00
CA VAL A 274 4.10 4.03 -1.05
C VAL A 274 3.32 3.67 -2.30
N SER A 275 3.66 4.34 -3.42
CA SER A 275 2.95 4.22 -4.69
C SER A 275 3.08 2.82 -5.31
N PRO A 276 2.04 2.28 -5.99
CA PRO A 276 2.15 1.09 -6.84
C PRO A 276 3.20 1.19 -7.95
N LEU A 277 3.60 2.40 -8.32
CA LEU A 277 4.66 2.63 -9.31
C LEU A 277 6.08 2.51 -8.74
N ALA A 278 6.25 2.55 -7.42
CA ALA A 278 7.57 2.49 -6.82
C ALA A 278 8.22 1.11 -7.04
N THR A 279 9.36 1.09 -7.71
CA THR A 279 10.21 -0.10 -7.87
C THR A 279 11.39 -0.07 -6.90
N VAL A 280 11.83 1.13 -6.52
CA VAL A 280 12.76 1.35 -5.41
C VAL A 280 12.33 2.59 -4.65
N GLY A 281 12.30 2.50 -3.33
CA GLY A 281 11.91 3.59 -2.45
C GLY A 281 12.78 3.67 -1.21
N SER A 282 12.72 4.80 -0.53
CA SER A 282 13.37 5.06 0.74
C SER A 282 12.38 5.76 1.65
N ILE A 283 12.02 5.09 2.75
CA ILE A 283 11.23 5.71 3.83
C ILE A 283 12.23 6.44 4.74
N VAL A 284 12.24 7.76 4.68
CA VAL A 284 13.13 8.61 5.48
C VAL A 284 12.40 9.03 6.75
N VAL A 285 13.04 8.81 7.90
CA VAL A 285 12.53 9.17 9.22
C VAL A 285 13.46 10.22 9.84
N ASP A 286 12.93 11.43 9.99
CA ASP A 286 13.56 12.51 10.73
C ASP A 286 13.18 12.39 12.21
N LYS A 287 14.07 11.81 13.01
CA LYS A 287 13.83 11.49 14.41
C LYS A 287 13.96 12.71 15.34
N GLY A 288 14.74 13.72 14.94
CA GLY A 288 15.07 14.90 15.75
C GLY A 288 15.98 14.65 16.96
N ASP A 289 15.93 13.44 17.54
CA ASP A 289 16.72 12.97 18.68
C ASP A 289 17.23 11.54 18.38
N PRO A 290 18.52 11.24 18.62
CA PRO A 290 19.09 9.92 18.30
C PRO A 290 18.54 8.77 19.16
N GLU A 291 18.01 9.04 20.36
CA GLU A 291 17.45 8.03 21.26
C GLU A 291 16.04 7.56 20.85
N VAL A 292 15.44 8.21 19.84
CA VAL A 292 14.21 7.75 19.22
C VAL A 292 14.51 6.53 18.34
N THR A 293 13.63 5.54 18.39
CA THR A 293 13.70 4.33 17.56
C THR A 293 12.47 4.21 16.66
N ALA A 294 12.64 3.85 15.38
CA ALA A 294 11.52 3.48 14.52
C ALA A 294 11.43 1.97 14.28
N THR A 295 10.20 1.49 14.11
CA THR A 295 9.87 0.14 13.63
C THR A 295 8.90 0.24 12.46
N TYR A 296 9.21 -0.47 11.39
CA TYR A 296 8.47 -0.40 10.13
C TYR A 296 7.52 -1.60 9.97
N PHE A 297 6.32 -1.33 9.49
CA PHE A 297 5.31 -2.33 9.17
C PHE A 297 4.82 -2.14 7.73
N ASP A 298 4.71 -3.26 7.02
CA ASP A 298 4.14 -3.29 5.67
C ASP A 298 2.63 -2.99 5.69
N PRO A 299 2.00 -2.71 4.53
CA PRO A 299 0.58 -2.42 4.44
C PRO A 299 -0.34 -3.54 4.96
N SER A 300 0.16 -4.78 5.01
CA SER A 300 -0.54 -5.93 5.60
C SER A 300 -0.34 -6.05 7.13
N GLY A 301 0.36 -5.09 7.76
CA GLY A 301 0.58 -5.03 9.20
C GLY A 301 1.74 -5.88 9.73
N HIS A 302 2.58 -6.47 8.87
CA HIS A 302 3.73 -7.25 9.31
C HIS A 302 4.93 -6.35 9.58
N LYS A 303 5.62 -6.58 10.70
CA LYS A 303 6.92 -5.96 10.96
C LYS A 303 7.93 -6.44 9.91
N VAL A 304 8.57 -5.50 9.21
CA VAL A 304 9.60 -5.83 8.21
C VAL A 304 10.99 -5.82 8.83
N PRO A 305 11.94 -6.61 8.29
CA PRO A 305 13.33 -6.53 8.71
C PRO A 305 13.98 -5.22 8.22
N THR A 306 15.04 -4.81 8.90
CA THR A 306 15.84 -3.63 8.52
C THR A 306 16.97 -3.96 7.53
N SER A 307 17.18 -5.23 7.23
CA SER A 307 18.15 -5.69 6.22
C SER A 307 17.72 -7.04 5.61
N GLY A 308 18.21 -7.35 4.42
CA GLY A 308 17.97 -8.62 3.73
C GLY A 308 16.67 -8.65 2.93
N THR A 309 16.15 -9.83 2.64
CA THR A 309 14.94 -10.00 1.80
C THR A 309 13.79 -10.55 2.62
N TYR A 310 12.60 -9.97 2.45
CA TYR A 310 11.36 -10.47 3.05
C TYR A 310 10.20 -10.28 2.06
N ARG A 311 9.50 -11.37 1.73
CA ARG A 311 8.35 -11.39 0.81
C ARG A 311 8.60 -10.70 -0.54
N LYS A 312 9.73 -11.02 -1.18
CA LYS A 312 10.25 -10.45 -2.45
C LYS A 312 10.81 -9.03 -2.37
N SER A 313 10.47 -8.25 -1.34
CA SER A 313 11.10 -6.95 -1.09
C SER A 313 12.48 -7.11 -0.44
N LYS A 314 13.43 -6.25 -0.81
CA LYS A 314 14.78 -6.19 -0.23
C LYS A 314 14.94 -4.92 0.58
N PHE A 315 15.51 -5.03 1.78
CA PHE A 315 15.59 -3.98 2.79
C PHE A 315 17.04 -3.63 3.11
N GLU A 316 17.30 -2.35 3.33
CA GLU A 316 18.59 -1.83 3.81
C GLU A 316 18.33 -0.56 4.64
N LEU A 317 18.66 -0.60 5.93
CA LEU A 317 18.56 0.54 6.84
C LEU A 317 19.92 1.22 6.99
N ALA A 318 19.92 2.55 6.95
CA ALA A 318 21.08 3.38 7.26
C ALA A 318 20.73 4.49 8.26
N GLY A 319 21.72 4.94 9.04
CA GLY A 319 21.56 6.10 9.94
C GLY A 319 20.82 5.83 11.24
N SER A 320 20.55 4.56 11.59
CA SER A 320 19.75 4.19 12.77
C SER A 320 20.22 4.82 14.09
N GLY A 321 21.53 5.06 14.26
CA GLY A 321 22.11 5.71 15.44
C GLY A 321 22.10 7.24 15.44
N GLY A 322 21.70 7.88 14.33
CA GLY A 322 21.65 9.34 14.19
C GLY A 322 20.28 9.94 14.49
N THR A 323 20.10 11.23 14.19
CA THR A 323 18.78 11.91 14.24
C THR A 323 17.94 11.68 12.99
N VAL A 324 18.49 10.97 12.00
CA VAL A 324 17.85 10.68 10.71
C VAL A 324 18.21 9.24 10.34
N GLU A 325 17.21 8.45 9.99
CA GLU A 325 17.41 7.12 9.41
C GLU A 325 16.58 6.97 8.14
N ALA A 326 17.02 6.08 7.25
CA ALA A 326 16.28 5.78 6.04
C ALA A 326 16.25 4.27 5.78
N LEU A 327 15.05 3.74 5.57
CA LEU A 327 14.83 2.36 5.15
C LEU A 327 14.65 2.33 3.64
N LYS A 328 15.69 1.89 2.93
CA LYS A 328 15.62 1.59 1.51
C LYS A 328 14.89 0.26 1.29
N ILE A 329 14.02 0.25 0.29
CA ILE A 329 13.19 -0.88 -0.09
C ILE A 329 13.23 -1.04 -1.61
N THR A 330 13.74 -2.18 -2.10
CA THR A 330 13.58 -2.60 -3.50
C THR A 330 12.34 -3.47 -3.62
N ASP A 331 11.56 -3.25 -4.68
CA ASP A 331 10.23 -3.85 -4.94
C ASP A 331 9.30 -3.72 -3.70
N PRO A 332 9.01 -2.49 -3.23
CA PRO A 332 8.16 -2.29 -2.08
C PRO A 332 6.72 -2.77 -2.32
N VAL A 333 6.09 -3.34 -1.29
CA VAL A 333 4.65 -3.59 -1.30
C VAL A 333 3.91 -2.23 -1.31
N PRO A 334 2.98 -1.99 -2.25
CA PRO A 334 2.31 -0.72 -2.36
C PRO A 334 1.20 -0.58 -1.32
N GLY A 335 0.88 0.65 -0.95
CA GLY A 335 -0.14 0.97 0.04
C GLY A 335 0.39 1.78 1.22
N VAL A 336 -0.34 1.76 2.33
CA VAL A 336 -0.02 2.56 3.52
C VAL A 336 0.91 1.78 4.45
N TRP A 337 2.14 2.26 4.58
CA TRP A 337 3.12 1.75 5.52
C TRP A 337 2.97 2.44 6.88
N LYS A 338 3.28 1.71 7.96
CA LYS A 338 3.24 2.26 9.32
C LYS A 338 4.65 2.32 9.90
N VAL A 339 5.03 3.49 10.38
CA VAL A 339 6.29 3.74 11.09
C VAL A 339 5.95 4.00 12.55
N LYS A 340 6.15 2.99 13.39
CA LYS A 340 5.96 3.12 14.84
C LYS A 340 7.22 3.73 15.44
N VAL A 341 7.08 4.86 16.12
CA VAL A 341 8.20 5.59 16.72
C VAL A 341 8.07 5.60 18.23
N GLU A 342 9.17 5.30 18.92
CA GLU A 342 9.25 5.18 20.38
C GLU A 342 10.47 5.96 20.88
N ALA A 343 10.39 6.50 22.09
CA ALA A 343 11.50 7.21 22.72
C ALA A 343 11.46 7.08 24.26
N PRO A 344 12.62 7.00 24.93
CA PRO A 344 12.73 7.08 26.38
C PRO A 344 12.13 8.38 26.95
N GLU A 345 11.85 8.39 28.25
CA GLU A 345 11.43 9.63 28.93
C GLU A 345 12.55 10.68 28.84
N GLY A 346 12.19 11.95 28.61
CA GLY A 346 13.15 13.03 28.33
C GLY A 346 13.44 13.28 26.84
N HIS A 347 13.22 12.28 25.97
CA HIS A 347 13.54 12.35 24.53
C HIS A 347 12.31 12.54 23.62
N ARG A 348 11.15 12.91 24.21
CA ARG A 348 9.84 13.00 23.52
C ARG A 348 9.44 14.41 23.09
N SER A 349 10.31 15.39 23.29
CA SER A 349 9.97 16.80 23.10
C SER A 349 9.95 17.23 21.62
N LEU A 350 10.76 16.58 20.79
CA LEU A 350 10.89 16.86 19.37
C LEU A 350 9.94 16.01 18.53
N PRO A 351 9.30 16.59 17.50
CA PRO A 351 8.47 15.81 16.58
C PRO A 351 9.34 14.94 15.67
N VAL A 352 8.82 13.77 15.32
CA VAL A 352 9.37 12.86 14.32
C VAL A 352 8.61 13.06 13.02
N GLY A 353 9.31 13.19 11.90
CA GLY A 353 8.71 13.33 10.56
C GLY A 353 9.02 12.13 9.68
N VAL A 354 8.11 11.77 8.77
CA VAL A 354 8.34 10.70 7.79
C VAL A 354 8.11 11.24 6.37
N SER A 355 8.93 10.79 5.43
CA SER A 355 8.74 11.02 4.00
C SER A 355 9.16 9.81 3.18
N VAL A 356 8.77 9.78 1.90
CA VAL A 356 9.22 8.76 0.95
C VAL A 356 9.82 9.42 -0.27
N LEU A 357 11.02 8.96 -0.61
CA LEU A 357 11.67 9.20 -1.89
C LEU A 357 11.58 7.91 -2.71
N TRP A 358 11.12 7.98 -3.96
CA TRP A 358 11.01 6.77 -4.76
C TRP A 358 11.27 6.99 -6.25
N HIS A 359 11.77 5.95 -6.90
CA HIS A 359 11.85 5.81 -8.34
C HIS A 359 11.01 4.61 -8.78
N GLY A 360 10.41 4.72 -9.95
CA GLY A 360 9.46 3.76 -10.46
C GLY A 360 9.59 3.50 -11.94
N GLU A 361 8.91 2.43 -12.37
CA GLU A 361 8.74 2.10 -13.77
C GLU A 361 7.25 2.05 -14.07
N LEU A 362 6.85 2.82 -15.06
CA LEU A 362 5.50 2.85 -15.61
C LEU A 362 5.50 2.12 -16.95
N ARG A 363 4.41 1.44 -17.27
CA ARG A 363 4.18 0.85 -18.59
C ARG A 363 2.89 1.39 -19.19
N GLY A 364 2.92 1.63 -20.50
CA GLY A 364 1.74 1.84 -21.31
C GLY A 364 1.39 0.57 -22.11
N SER A 365 0.12 0.19 -22.10
CA SER A 365 -0.45 -0.73 -23.10
C SER A 365 -1.22 0.09 -24.12
N ILE A 366 -0.80 0.03 -25.39
CA ILE A 366 -1.39 0.80 -26.48
C ILE A 366 -2.35 -0.10 -27.24
N ALA A 367 -3.56 0.39 -27.53
CA ALA A 367 -4.53 -0.30 -28.36
C ALA A 367 -5.15 0.63 -29.41
N MET A 368 -5.44 0.06 -30.58
CA MET A 368 -6.22 0.70 -31.64
C MET A 368 -7.54 -0.02 -31.87
N ASP A 369 -8.62 0.73 -32.04
CA ASP A 369 -9.95 0.20 -32.32
C ASP A 369 -10.60 0.94 -33.52
N PRO A 370 -10.78 0.27 -34.67
CA PRO A 370 -10.36 -1.11 -34.95
C PRO A 370 -8.82 -1.23 -35.07
N PRO A 371 -8.23 -2.42 -34.80
CA PRO A 371 -6.77 -2.60 -34.83
C PRO A 371 -6.16 -2.55 -36.24
N SER A 372 -6.97 -2.80 -37.27
CA SER A 372 -6.59 -2.69 -38.69
C SER A 372 -7.56 -1.77 -39.43
N PRO A 373 -7.48 -0.44 -39.24
CA PRO A 373 -8.44 0.50 -39.82
C PRO A 373 -8.23 0.70 -41.32
N GLN A 374 -9.30 1.02 -42.04
CA GLN A 374 -9.25 1.40 -43.45
C GLN A 374 -8.75 2.85 -43.63
N ALA A 375 -8.20 3.15 -44.80
CA ALA A 375 -7.85 4.53 -45.17
C ALA A 375 -9.09 5.45 -45.10
N GLY A 376 -8.96 6.62 -44.48
CA GLY A 376 -10.07 7.55 -44.24
C GLY A 376 -10.95 7.22 -43.02
N GLN A 377 -10.81 6.05 -42.41
CA GLN A 377 -11.60 5.62 -41.26
C GLN A 377 -11.19 6.37 -39.98
N ARG A 378 -12.14 6.58 -39.07
CA ARG A 378 -11.86 7.06 -37.72
C ARG A 378 -11.50 5.88 -36.82
N THR A 379 -10.41 5.99 -36.08
CA THR A 379 -9.87 4.97 -35.19
C THR A 379 -9.73 5.55 -33.79
N LYS A 380 -10.18 4.82 -32.78
CA LYS A 380 -9.90 5.16 -31.38
C LYS A 380 -8.52 4.62 -31.03
N VAL A 381 -7.71 5.45 -30.38
CA VAL A 381 -6.41 5.08 -29.83
C VAL A 381 -6.49 5.22 -28.32
N ALA A 382 -6.02 4.23 -27.59
CA ALA A 382 -5.98 4.23 -26.12
C ALA A 382 -4.60 3.82 -25.63
N ILE A 383 -4.12 4.48 -24.58
CA ILE A 383 -2.94 4.09 -23.81
C ILE A 383 -3.38 3.88 -22.36
N ARG A 384 -3.39 2.64 -21.91
CA ARG A 384 -3.68 2.30 -20.51
C ARG A 384 -2.40 2.21 -19.70
N LEU A 385 -2.38 2.89 -18.56
CA LEU A 385 -1.28 2.87 -17.61
C LEU A 385 -1.28 1.60 -16.76
N GLN A 386 -0.10 1.02 -16.58
CA GLN A 386 0.12 -0.18 -15.81
C GLN A 386 1.44 -0.11 -15.04
N THR A 387 1.52 -0.83 -13.93
CA THR A 387 2.79 -1.07 -13.25
C THR A 387 3.70 -1.99 -14.09
N ARG A 388 4.98 -2.05 -13.75
CA ARG A 388 5.95 -3.02 -14.34
C ARG A 388 5.47 -4.48 -14.28
N GLU A 389 4.62 -4.82 -13.32
CA GLU A 389 4.10 -6.17 -13.11
C GLU A 389 2.76 -6.43 -13.83
N GLY A 390 2.16 -5.43 -14.49
CA GLY A 390 0.90 -5.57 -15.24
C GLY A 390 -0.37 -5.28 -14.44
N TYR A 391 -0.25 -4.68 -13.26
CA TYR A 391 -1.41 -4.18 -12.49
C TYR A 391 -1.87 -2.81 -13.00
N GLU A 392 -3.19 -2.59 -13.00
CA GLU A 392 -3.79 -1.29 -13.33
C GLU A 392 -3.52 -0.25 -12.24
N ILE A 393 -3.39 1.01 -12.65
CA ILE A 393 -3.23 2.14 -11.74
C ILE A 393 -4.60 2.78 -11.53
N LYS A 394 -5.07 2.83 -10.27
CA LYS A 394 -6.42 3.28 -9.93
C LYS A 394 -6.51 4.72 -9.44
N ASP A 395 -5.41 5.27 -8.96
CA ASP A 395 -5.40 6.55 -8.27
C ASP A 395 -4.71 7.61 -9.13
N PRO A 396 -5.43 8.65 -9.60
CA PRO A 396 -4.83 9.77 -10.32
C PRO A 396 -3.63 10.42 -9.63
N ARG A 397 -3.55 10.34 -8.29
CA ARG A 397 -2.41 10.85 -7.53
C ARG A 397 -1.11 10.11 -7.89
N ASP A 398 -1.19 8.83 -8.24
CA ASP A 398 -0.03 8.02 -8.60
C ASP A 398 0.61 8.44 -9.92
N TYR A 399 -0.14 9.04 -10.85
CA TYR A 399 0.39 9.54 -12.12
C TYR A 399 0.22 11.06 -12.30
N GLU A 400 -0.03 11.80 -11.22
CA GLU A 400 -0.06 13.27 -11.26
C GLU A 400 1.24 13.85 -11.86
N GLY A 401 1.10 14.71 -12.86
CA GLY A 401 2.21 15.33 -13.57
C GLY A 401 2.78 14.48 -14.71
N LEU A 402 2.15 13.34 -15.03
CA LEU A 402 2.43 12.58 -16.25
C LEU A 402 2.13 13.40 -17.50
N GLN A 403 3.08 13.41 -18.42
CA GLN A 403 2.89 13.89 -19.78
C GLN A 403 2.83 12.69 -20.72
N VAL A 404 1.75 12.65 -21.52
CA VAL A 404 1.55 11.68 -22.59
C VAL A 404 1.77 12.40 -23.91
N ARG A 405 2.71 11.90 -24.71
CA ARG A 405 2.87 12.29 -26.11
C ARG A 405 2.59 11.08 -26.98
N SER A 406 1.87 11.29 -28.06
CA SER A 406 1.53 10.19 -28.96
C SER A 406 1.52 10.64 -30.40
N GLU A 407 1.91 9.74 -31.29
CA GLU A 407 1.96 9.96 -32.72
C GLU A 407 1.46 8.73 -33.47
N LEU A 408 0.82 8.96 -34.61
CA LEU A 408 0.49 7.95 -35.61
C LEU A 408 1.42 8.15 -36.80
N THR A 409 2.11 7.08 -37.17
CA THR A 409 2.99 7.01 -38.35
C THR A 409 2.54 5.87 -39.26
N GLY A 410 2.88 5.92 -40.53
CA GLY A 410 2.57 4.85 -41.46
C GLY A 410 2.98 5.16 -42.89
N ASP A 411 2.84 4.20 -43.80
CA ASP A 411 3.21 4.42 -45.19
C ASP A 411 2.17 5.31 -45.89
N GLY A 412 2.66 6.23 -46.71
CA GLY A 412 1.83 7.12 -47.53
C GLY A 412 1.41 8.43 -46.87
N PHE A 413 1.78 8.72 -45.62
CA PHE A 413 1.47 9.99 -44.96
C PHE A 413 2.56 10.44 -43.96
N GLU A 414 2.60 11.75 -43.67
CA GLU A 414 3.49 12.33 -42.65
C GLU A 414 2.99 12.03 -41.22
N PRO A 415 3.87 11.92 -40.21
CA PRO A 415 3.46 11.67 -38.83
C PRO A 415 2.35 12.61 -38.33
N VAL A 416 1.33 12.05 -37.70
CA VAL A 416 0.18 12.77 -37.13
C VAL A 416 0.27 12.73 -35.61
N GLU A 417 0.36 13.89 -34.97
CA GLU A 417 0.29 13.98 -33.51
C GLU A 417 -1.11 13.61 -33.01
N LEU A 418 -1.17 12.81 -31.97
CA LEU A 418 -2.40 12.37 -31.32
C LEU A 418 -2.52 13.02 -29.95
N THR A 419 -3.67 13.64 -29.68
CA THR A 419 -4.03 14.08 -28.33
C THR A 419 -4.80 12.97 -27.63
N LEU A 420 -4.25 12.48 -26.52
CA LEU A 420 -4.86 11.46 -25.67
C LEU A 420 -5.07 12.04 -24.27
N ASN A 421 -6.30 11.96 -23.75
CA ASN A 421 -6.67 12.52 -22.45
C ASN A 421 -7.34 11.45 -21.57
N ASP A 422 -7.25 11.66 -20.27
CA ASP A 422 -7.91 10.91 -19.19
C ASP A 422 -8.82 11.91 -18.43
N ASP A 423 -9.89 12.35 -19.11
CA ASP A 423 -10.78 13.44 -18.69
C ASP A 423 -12.27 13.06 -18.60
N GLY A 424 -12.63 11.83 -18.98
CA GLY A 424 -13.99 11.32 -19.06
C GLY A 424 -14.85 11.97 -20.15
N THR A 425 -14.23 12.53 -21.19
CA THR A 425 -14.92 13.19 -22.30
C THR A 425 -14.57 12.60 -23.67
N GLY A 426 -15.51 12.71 -24.62
CA GLY A 426 -15.28 12.30 -26.00
C GLY A 426 -15.09 10.79 -26.14
N ALA A 427 -13.85 10.37 -26.45
CA ALA A 427 -13.49 8.95 -26.59
C ALA A 427 -13.20 8.27 -25.25
N ASP A 428 -13.09 9.07 -24.18
CA ASP A 428 -12.75 8.62 -22.85
C ASP A 428 -14.00 8.39 -22.00
N PRO A 429 -14.33 7.14 -21.66
CA PRO A 429 -15.57 6.82 -20.97
C PRO A 429 -15.55 7.17 -19.48
N GLU A 430 -14.38 7.19 -18.83
CA GLU A 430 -14.24 7.35 -17.38
C GLU A 430 -13.07 8.26 -17.05
N LYS A 431 -13.29 9.25 -16.18
CA LYS A 431 -12.23 10.19 -15.80
C LYS A 431 -11.37 9.62 -14.68
N GLY A 432 -10.07 9.69 -14.86
CA GLY A 432 -9.07 9.36 -13.85
C GLY A 432 -8.89 7.85 -13.67
N ASP A 433 -9.16 7.05 -14.70
CA ASP A 433 -9.04 5.59 -14.66
C ASP A 433 -7.65 5.09 -15.12
N GLY A 434 -6.77 6.02 -15.52
CA GLY A 434 -5.44 5.71 -16.04
C GLY A 434 -5.46 5.25 -17.51
N SER A 435 -6.55 5.45 -18.25
CA SER A 435 -6.66 5.19 -19.68
C SER A 435 -6.73 6.48 -20.49
N PHE A 436 -5.64 6.83 -21.18
CA PHE A 436 -5.57 8.02 -22.01
C PHE A 436 -6.10 7.69 -23.41
N THR A 437 -7.21 8.31 -23.81
CA THR A 437 -7.85 7.98 -25.09
C THR A 437 -8.04 9.18 -26.00
N GLY A 438 -8.13 8.90 -27.29
CA GLY A 438 -8.40 9.90 -28.33
C GLY A 438 -8.80 9.23 -29.64
N THR A 439 -9.11 10.05 -30.65
CA THR A 439 -9.47 9.56 -31.98
C THR A 439 -8.56 10.14 -33.05
N ALA A 440 -8.10 9.29 -33.96
CA ALA A 440 -7.38 9.68 -35.17
C ALA A 440 -8.23 9.40 -36.39
N GLN A 441 -8.18 10.26 -37.42
CA GLN A 441 -8.65 9.89 -38.75
C GLN A 441 -7.45 9.38 -39.55
N ILE A 442 -7.52 8.13 -40.00
CA ILE A 442 -6.49 7.56 -40.86
C ILE A 442 -6.49 8.33 -42.18
N PRO A 443 -5.34 8.85 -42.66
CA PRO A 443 -5.28 9.54 -43.94
C PRO A 443 -5.80 8.69 -45.09
N LYS A 444 -6.35 9.32 -46.13
CA LYS A 444 -6.97 8.59 -47.26
C LYS A 444 -5.93 7.95 -48.17
N GLU A 445 -4.73 8.50 -48.15
CA GLU A 445 -3.53 8.08 -48.85
C GLU A 445 -2.75 6.99 -48.10
N ALA A 446 -3.13 6.70 -46.85
CA ALA A 446 -2.49 5.66 -46.06
C ALA A 446 -2.62 4.30 -46.75
N ASN A 447 -1.49 3.64 -46.96
CA ASN A 447 -1.41 2.29 -47.49
C ASN A 447 -0.40 1.51 -46.64
N GLY A 448 -0.55 0.19 -46.51
CA GLY A 448 0.46 -0.59 -45.80
C GLY A 448 0.47 -0.38 -44.28
N ALA A 449 1.66 -0.26 -43.70
CA ALA A 449 1.86 -0.36 -42.25
C ALA A 449 1.41 0.92 -41.51
N LEU A 450 0.84 0.72 -40.33
CA LEU A 450 0.56 1.78 -39.36
C LEU A 450 1.34 1.50 -38.08
N LYS A 451 1.72 2.57 -37.39
CA LYS A 451 2.36 2.47 -36.08
C LYS A 451 1.93 3.64 -35.21
N VAL A 452 1.32 3.33 -34.09
CA VAL A 452 1.07 4.30 -33.01
C VAL A 452 2.23 4.22 -32.04
N THR A 453 2.88 5.34 -31.75
CA THR A 453 3.91 5.44 -30.71
C THR A 453 3.35 6.29 -29.57
N GLY A 454 3.47 5.80 -28.33
CA GLY A 454 3.16 6.51 -27.11
C GLY A 454 4.42 6.69 -26.26
N THR A 455 4.63 7.91 -25.76
CA THR A 455 5.72 8.28 -24.87
C THR A 455 5.13 8.79 -23.56
N LEU A 456 5.44 8.10 -22.47
CA LEU A 456 4.99 8.40 -21.11
C LEU A 456 6.17 8.97 -20.31
N THR A 457 6.03 10.19 -19.80
CA THR A 457 7.08 10.85 -19.01
C THR A 457 6.53 11.50 -17.75
N ALA A 458 7.08 11.18 -16.58
CA ALA A 458 6.79 11.88 -15.34
C ALA A 458 8.05 11.94 -14.45
N SER A 459 8.09 12.88 -13.50
CA SER A 459 9.12 12.88 -12.46
C SER A 459 8.97 11.65 -11.57
N GLY A 460 10.07 10.97 -11.26
CA GLY A 460 10.04 9.73 -10.47
C GLY A 460 9.89 8.45 -11.29
N LEU A 461 9.67 8.56 -12.61
CA LEU A 461 9.44 7.41 -13.49
C LEU A 461 10.51 7.31 -14.57
N THR A 462 10.94 6.10 -14.87
CA THR A 462 11.63 5.82 -16.14
C THR A 462 10.67 6.11 -17.29
N ALA A 463 11.12 6.87 -18.29
CA ALA A 463 10.31 7.15 -19.48
C ALA A 463 10.01 5.85 -20.23
N ASP A 464 8.74 5.63 -20.56
CA ASP A 464 8.30 4.48 -21.33
C ASP A 464 7.89 4.92 -22.73
N VAL A 465 8.54 4.34 -23.74
CA VAL A 465 8.23 4.54 -25.15
C VAL A 465 7.76 3.21 -25.70
N ARG A 466 6.49 3.16 -26.10
CA ARG A 466 5.85 1.95 -26.63
C ARG A 466 5.27 2.24 -27.98
N SER A 467 5.20 1.20 -28.79
CA SER A 467 4.56 1.31 -30.08
C SER A 467 3.73 0.09 -30.39
N GLU A 468 2.55 0.34 -30.94
CA GLU A 468 1.65 -0.68 -31.45
C GLU A 468 1.60 -0.59 -32.97
N SER A 469 1.71 -1.75 -33.62
CA SER A 469 1.65 -1.85 -35.08
C SER A 469 0.25 -2.25 -35.55
N GLY A 470 -0.20 -1.62 -36.61
CA GLY A 470 -1.40 -1.99 -37.35
C GLY A 470 -1.12 -2.02 -38.85
N GLN A 471 -2.16 -2.29 -39.64
CA GLN A 471 -2.06 -2.27 -41.09
C GLN A 471 -3.35 -1.76 -41.70
N VAL A 472 -3.23 -0.94 -42.75
CA VAL A 472 -4.35 -0.61 -43.63
C VAL A 472 -4.53 -1.76 -44.62
N PRO A 473 -5.65 -2.50 -44.58
CA PRO A 473 -5.86 -3.61 -45.49
C PRO A 473 -6.06 -3.11 -46.93
N PRO A 474 -5.56 -3.83 -47.95
CA PRO A 474 -5.71 -3.44 -49.35
C PRO A 474 -7.15 -3.59 -49.89
N GLY A 475 -8.07 -4.13 -49.09
CA GLY A 475 -9.46 -4.39 -49.46
C GLY A 475 -10.31 -4.85 -48.27
N GLU A 476 -11.48 -5.43 -48.54
CA GLU A 476 -12.34 -6.00 -47.49
C GLU A 476 -11.62 -7.16 -46.75
N PRO A 477 -11.70 -7.21 -45.41
CA PRO A 477 -11.05 -8.26 -44.63
C PRO A 477 -11.67 -9.65 -44.90
N ALA A 478 -10.81 -10.65 -45.13
CA ALA A 478 -11.22 -12.05 -45.32
C ALA A 478 -11.85 -12.67 -44.05
N VAL A 479 -11.45 -12.18 -42.88
CA VAL A 479 -12.03 -12.56 -41.60
C VAL A 479 -12.37 -11.30 -40.81
N VAL A 480 -13.61 -11.25 -40.31
CA VAL A 480 -14.07 -10.25 -39.33
C VAL A 480 -14.29 -10.96 -38.00
N ALA A 481 -13.75 -10.40 -36.93
CA ALA A 481 -13.93 -10.92 -35.59
C ALA A 481 -14.28 -9.79 -34.62
N GLY A 482 -15.09 -10.11 -33.61
CA GLY A 482 -15.43 -9.22 -32.51
C GLY A 482 -15.38 -9.98 -31.20
N LEU A 483 -14.74 -9.41 -30.18
CA LEU A 483 -14.61 -10.04 -28.88
C LEU A 483 -15.38 -9.23 -27.84
N THR A 484 -16.15 -9.93 -27.01
CA THR A 484 -16.85 -9.35 -25.88
C THR A 484 -16.46 -10.10 -24.62
N MET A 485 -15.80 -9.38 -23.71
CA MET A 485 -15.46 -9.85 -22.37
C MET A 485 -16.20 -8.99 -21.35
N PRO A 486 -16.87 -9.57 -20.33
CA PRO A 486 -17.44 -8.79 -19.25
C PRO A 486 -16.34 -8.26 -18.32
N ALA A 487 -16.57 -7.10 -17.70
CA ALA A 487 -15.83 -6.73 -16.51
C ALA A 487 -16.11 -7.76 -15.41
N ALA A 488 -15.08 -8.20 -14.69
CA ALA A 488 -15.20 -9.29 -13.74
C ALA A 488 -14.51 -8.96 -12.41
N ASP A 489 -15.20 -9.25 -11.31
CA ASP A 489 -14.64 -9.31 -9.95
C ASP A 489 -14.66 -10.77 -9.51
N VAL A 490 -13.49 -11.36 -9.36
CA VAL A 490 -13.30 -12.80 -9.19
C VAL A 490 -12.23 -13.11 -8.17
N HIS A 491 -12.15 -14.38 -7.77
CA HIS A 491 -11.11 -14.87 -6.88
C HIS A 491 -9.95 -15.50 -7.66
N PRO A 492 -8.76 -15.64 -7.06
CA PRO A 492 -7.66 -16.38 -7.67
C PRO A 492 -8.09 -17.80 -8.09
N GLY A 493 -7.67 -18.24 -9.27
CA GLY A 493 -8.07 -19.53 -9.86
C GLY A 493 -9.44 -19.54 -10.55
N ALA A 494 -10.18 -18.44 -10.55
CA ALA A 494 -11.47 -18.35 -11.24
C ALA A 494 -11.31 -18.17 -12.75
N THR A 495 -12.42 -18.38 -13.48
CA THR A 495 -12.48 -18.20 -14.94
C THR A 495 -13.50 -17.10 -15.30
N VAL A 496 -13.09 -16.19 -16.18
CA VAL A 496 -13.94 -15.16 -16.80
C VAL A 496 -14.33 -15.62 -18.19
N ASP A 497 -15.63 -15.84 -18.41
CA ASP A 497 -16.16 -16.27 -19.69
C ASP A 497 -16.57 -15.08 -20.58
N GLY A 498 -16.25 -15.16 -21.85
CA GLY A 498 -16.61 -14.21 -22.89
C GLY A 498 -16.86 -14.89 -24.23
N THR A 499 -17.05 -14.06 -25.25
CA THR A 499 -17.65 -14.47 -26.51
C THR A 499 -16.90 -13.85 -27.69
N LEU A 500 -16.43 -14.69 -28.61
CA LEU A 500 -15.82 -14.28 -29.88
C LEU A 500 -16.81 -14.51 -31.03
N SER A 501 -17.29 -13.45 -31.66
CA SER A 501 -18.00 -13.51 -32.93
C SER A 501 -16.99 -13.56 -34.08
N VAL A 502 -17.26 -14.41 -35.06
CA VAL A 502 -16.37 -14.64 -36.22
C VAL A 502 -17.19 -14.76 -37.50
N HIS A 503 -16.64 -14.22 -38.58
CA HIS A 503 -17.16 -14.35 -39.93
C HIS A 503 -15.99 -14.49 -40.91
N ASN A 504 -15.86 -15.64 -41.55
CA ASN A 504 -14.90 -15.90 -42.63
C ASN A 504 -15.62 -15.74 -43.98
N THR A 505 -15.27 -14.69 -44.73
CA THR A 505 -15.83 -14.38 -46.05
C THR A 505 -15.08 -15.05 -47.19
N SER A 506 -13.94 -15.69 -46.91
CA SER A 506 -13.10 -16.34 -47.91
C SER A 506 -13.46 -17.81 -48.15
N ASP A 507 -12.92 -18.34 -49.25
CA ASP A 507 -12.99 -19.75 -49.64
C ASP A 507 -11.89 -20.62 -49.01
N ALA A 508 -11.01 -20.02 -48.20
CA ALA A 508 -9.94 -20.69 -47.49
C ALA A 508 -10.25 -20.83 -45.99
N PRO A 509 -9.75 -21.89 -45.32
CA PRO A 509 -9.81 -21.99 -43.86
C PRO A 509 -8.81 -21.02 -43.23
N HIS A 510 -9.18 -20.44 -42.08
CA HIS A 510 -8.32 -19.55 -41.31
C HIS A 510 -8.07 -20.06 -39.89
N THR A 511 -6.88 -19.81 -39.36
CA THR A 511 -6.52 -20.20 -37.98
C THR A 511 -6.31 -18.96 -37.13
N LEU A 512 -7.21 -18.76 -36.17
CA LEU A 512 -7.14 -17.67 -35.22
C LEU A 512 -6.37 -18.11 -33.98
N ARG A 513 -5.45 -17.27 -33.51
CA ARG A 513 -4.70 -17.43 -32.27
C ARG A 513 -5.13 -16.37 -31.26
N LEU A 514 -5.46 -16.82 -30.06
CA LEU A 514 -5.86 -15.98 -28.94
C LEU A 514 -4.72 -15.92 -27.93
N SER A 515 -4.41 -14.72 -27.44
CA SER A 515 -3.39 -14.52 -26.41
C SER A 515 -3.69 -13.31 -25.54
N VAL A 516 -3.23 -13.33 -24.29
CA VAL A 516 -3.22 -12.13 -23.42
C VAL A 516 -1.82 -11.53 -23.46
N ALA A 517 -1.73 -10.25 -23.79
CA ALA A 517 -0.52 -9.44 -23.78
C ALA A 517 -0.56 -8.38 -22.67
N ASP A 518 0.55 -7.66 -22.49
CA ASP A 518 0.69 -6.52 -21.57
C ASP A 518 0.27 -6.82 -20.12
N ILE A 519 0.61 -8.02 -19.63
CA ILE A 519 0.40 -8.43 -18.25
C ILE A 519 1.58 -9.26 -17.76
N GLY A 520 1.78 -9.34 -16.43
CA GLY A 520 2.74 -10.25 -15.82
C GLY A 520 2.54 -11.69 -16.30
N ARG A 521 3.65 -12.42 -16.46
CA ARG A 521 3.63 -13.83 -16.89
C ARG A 521 2.74 -14.65 -15.96
N ASP A 522 1.98 -15.56 -16.58
CA ASP A 522 1.13 -16.55 -15.91
C ASP A 522 -0.01 -15.98 -15.04
N MET A 523 -0.23 -14.65 -15.04
CA MET A 523 -1.33 -14.03 -14.27
C MET A 523 -2.71 -14.29 -14.89
N LEU A 524 -2.77 -14.32 -16.23
CA LEU A 524 -3.98 -14.60 -17.00
C LEU A 524 -3.65 -15.59 -18.13
N THR A 525 -4.49 -16.61 -18.29
CA THR A 525 -4.38 -17.61 -19.35
C THR A 525 -5.66 -17.67 -20.17
N VAL A 526 -5.58 -17.58 -21.50
CA VAL A 526 -6.75 -17.66 -22.38
C VAL A 526 -6.97 -19.08 -22.92
N SER A 527 -8.23 -19.50 -23.00
CA SER A 527 -8.67 -20.78 -23.57
C SER A 527 -9.96 -20.60 -24.41
N PRO A 528 -10.06 -21.21 -25.60
CA PRO A 528 -8.99 -21.91 -26.31
C PRO A 528 -7.95 -20.93 -26.87
N ALA A 529 -6.68 -21.34 -26.91
CA ALA A 529 -5.61 -20.53 -27.49
C ALA A 529 -5.63 -20.49 -29.03
N ARG A 530 -6.34 -21.43 -29.68
CA ARG A 530 -6.49 -21.50 -31.14
C ARG A 530 -7.89 -21.90 -31.56
N ILE A 531 -8.38 -21.29 -32.63
CA ILE A 531 -9.69 -21.57 -33.24
C ILE A 531 -9.49 -21.67 -34.75
N VAL A 532 -9.97 -22.76 -35.36
CA VAL A 532 -9.95 -22.94 -36.81
C VAL A 532 -11.33 -22.61 -37.38
N LEU A 533 -11.38 -21.74 -38.38
CA LEU A 533 -12.58 -21.35 -39.12
C LEU A 533 -12.58 -22.03 -40.49
N LYS A 534 -13.69 -22.66 -40.85
CA LYS A 534 -13.92 -23.21 -42.18
C LYS A 534 -14.21 -22.08 -43.18
N PRO A 535 -14.03 -22.33 -44.49
CA PRO A 535 -14.50 -21.42 -45.54
C PRO A 535 -15.98 -21.04 -45.36
N GLY A 536 -16.31 -19.75 -45.48
CA GLY A 536 -17.67 -19.24 -45.33
C GLY A 536 -18.28 -19.32 -43.91
N GLU A 537 -17.51 -19.76 -42.91
CA GLU A 537 -18.04 -20.01 -41.58
C GLU A 537 -18.42 -18.72 -40.85
N THR A 538 -19.58 -18.74 -40.19
CA THR A 538 -20.08 -17.64 -39.36
C THR A 538 -20.58 -18.19 -38.04
N GLY A 539 -20.30 -17.50 -36.94
CA GLY A 539 -20.90 -17.82 -35.66
C GLY A 539 -20.14 -17.27 -34.48
N THR A 540 -20.34 -17.93 -33.34
CA THR A 540 -19.84 -17.49 -32.06
C THR A 540 -19.03 -18.61 -31.40
N ARG A 541 -17.98 -18.24 -30.67
CA ARG A 541 -17.11 -19.16 -29.91
C ARG A 541 -17.00 -18.69 -28.48
N LYS A 542 -17.04 -19.65 -27.55
CA LYS A 542 -16.75 -19.38 -26.14
C LYS A 542 -15.24 -19.15 -26.00
N VAL A 543 -14.89 -18.07 -25.30
CA VAL A 543 -13.53 -17.74 -24.89
C VAL A 543 -13.55 -17.58 -23.38
N SER A 544 -12.55 -18.11 -22.70
CA SER A 544 -12.44 -18.09 -21.26
C SER A 544 -11.04 -17.59 -20.89
N VAL A 545 -10.95 -16.73 -19.87
CA VAL A 545 -9.69 -16.27 -19.29
C VAL A 545 -9.61 -16.76 -17.86
N GLU A 546 -8.61 -17.58 -17.55
CA GLU A 546 -8.34 -18.08 -16.21
C GLU A 546 -7.40 -17.13 -15.47
N VAL A 547 -7.76 -16.82 -14.21
CA VAL A 547 -6.95 -16.02 -13.30
C VAL A 547 -6.02 -16.94 -12.52
N ALA A 548 -4.75 -16.53 -12.38
CA ALA A 548 -3.75 -17.26 -11.62
C ALA A 548 -4.21 -17.63 -10.19
N PRO A 549 -3.62 -18.69 -9.59
CA PRO A 549 -3.80 -18.98 -8.18
C PRO A 549 -3.17 -17.90 -7.27
N ALA A 550 -3.57 -17.89 -6.00
CA ALA A 550 -3.28 -16.79 -5.06
C ALA A 550 -1.78 -16.56 -4.79
N ASP A 551 -0.95 -17.59 -4.90
CA ASP A 551 0.49 -17.56 -4.65
C ASP A 551 1.25 -16.72 -5.68
N VAL A 552 0.74 -16.62 -6.91
CA VAL A 552 1.30 -15.77 -7.97
C VAL A 552 1.28 -14.30 -7.56
N PHE A 553 0.19 -13.85 -6.94
CA PHE A 553 0.01 -12.46 -6.49
C PHE A 553 0.74 -12.16 -5.18
N GLY A 554 0.90 -13.16 -4.30
CA GLY A 554 1.62 -13.01 -3.02
C GLY A 554 1.05 -11.87 -2.16
N ALA A 555 1.92 -11.05 -1.59
CA ALA A 555 1.52 -9.94 -0.71
C ALA A 555 0.86 -8.75 -1.44
N ARG A 556 0.81 -8.76 -2.79
CA ARG A 556 0.12 -7.72 -3.57
C ARG A 556 -1.40 -7.87 -3.50
N LEU A 557 -1.90 -9.07 -3.23
CA LEU A 557 -3.33 -9.34 -3.05
C LEU A 557 -3.74 -9.01 -1.61
N GLY A 558 -4.03 -7.72 -1.37
CA GLY A 558 -4.59 -7.23 -0.11
C GLY A 558 -6.11 -7.37 -0.03
N ASP A 559 -6.68 -6.97 1.09
CA ASP A 559 -8.13 -7.06 1.36
C ASP A 559 -8.99 -6.27 0.35
N ASP A 560 -8.46 -5.16 -0.17
CA ASP A 560 -9.13 -4.32 -1.18
C ASP A 560 -9.11 -4.93 -2.61
N GLY A 561 -8.41 -6.06 -2.78
CA GLY A 561 -8.16 -6.70 -4.06
C GLY A 561 -7.15 -5.97 -4.95
N LEU A 562 -6.81 -6.59 -6.07
CA LEU A 562 -5.92 -6.04 -7.10
C LEU A 562 -6.67 -5.99 -8.44
N SER A 563 -6.31 -5.05 -9.32
CA SER A 563 -6.84 -5.03 -10.70
C SER A 563 -5.73 -5.39 -11.67
N LEU A 564 -6.01 -6.41 -12.48
CA LEU A 564 -5.16 -6.87 -13.56
C LEU A 564 -5.54 -6.15 -14.84
N GLY A 565 -4.54 -5.58 -15.52
CA GLY A 565 -4.71 -4.99 -16.83
C GLY A 565 -3.98 -5.84 -17.84
N GLY A 566 -4.70 -6.47 -18.77
CA GLY A 566 -4.11 -7.17 -19.91
C GLY A 566 -4.79 -6.78 -21.22
N THR A 567 -4.20 -7.14 -22.35
CA THR A 567 -4.80 -6.91 -23.67
C THR A 567 -5.04 -8.25 -24.34
N LEU A 568 -6.30 -8.58 -24.58
CA LEU A 568 -6.68 -9.82 -25.25
C LEU A 568 -6.61 -9.60 -26.75
N THR A 569 -5.76 -10.36 -27.43
CA THR A 569 -5.51 -10.27 -28.86
C THR A 569 -6.04 -11.50 -29.58
N VAL A 570 -6.62 -11.26 -30.77
CA VAL A 570 -7.01 -12.30 -31.72
C VAL A 570 -6.26 -12.01 -33.02
N VAL A 571 -5.38 -12.93 -33.39
CA VAL A 571 -4.51 -12.81 -34.56
C VAL A 571 -4.86 -13.91 -35.55
N ASP A 572 -4.95 -13.57 -36.83
CA ASP A 572 -5.07 -14.54 -37.91
C ASP A 572 -3.68 -15.02 -38.33
N ASP A 573 -3.28 -16.21 -37.89
CA ASP A 573 -1.96 -16.77 -38.22
C ASP A 573 -1.85 -17.14 -39.72
N THR A 574 -2.98 -17.20 -40.44
CA THR A 574 -3.05 -17.51 -41.88
C THR A 574 -3.08 -16.27 -42.78
N ASP A 575 -3.37 -15.08 -42.25
CA ASP A 575 -3.30 -13.79 -42.95
C ASP A 575 -2.12 -12.94 -42.42
N SER A 576 -0.89 -13.38 -42.67
CA SER A 576 0.33 -12.65 -42.30
C SER A 576 0.42 -12.23 -40.81
N ARG A 577 -0.24 -12.97 -39.90
CA ARG A 577 -0.37 -12.62 -38.47
C ARG A 577 -1.08 -11.29 -38.24
N ARG A 578 -2.09 -10.98 -39.04
CA ARG A 578 -2.92 -9.79 -38.90
C ARG A 578 -3.71 -9.81 -37.59
N THR A 579 -3.68 -8.70 -36.86
CA THR A 579 -4.52 -8.50 -35.67
C THR A 579 -5.95 -8.17 -36.08
N LEU A 580 -6.88 -9.06 -35.73
CA LEU A 580 -8.31 -8.90 -35.97
C LEU A 580 -9.01 -8.20 -34.81
N VAL A 581 -8.62 -8.55 -33.58
CA VAL A 581 -9.17 -7.95 -32.35
C VAL A 581 -8.04 -7.62 -31.39
N GLN A 582 -8.14 -6.45 -30.77
CA GLN A 582 -7.33 -6.03 -29.66
C GLN A 582 -8.26 -5.40 -28.63
N SER A 583 -8.56 -6.12 -27.55
CA SER A 583 -9.56 -5.70 -26.57
C SER A 583 -8.89 -5.55 -25.20
N PRO A 584 -9.03 -4.38 -24.54
CA PRO A 584 -8.54 -4.24 -23.17
C PRO A 584 -9.34 -5.15 -22.24
N LEU A 585 -8.63 -5.85 -21.37
CA LEU A 585 -9.17 -6.71 -20.33
C LEU A 585 -8.80 -6.13 -18.97
N SER A 586 -9.82 -5.83 -18.17
CA SER A 586 -9.68 -5.46 -16.76
C SER A 586 -10.37 -6.51 -15.90
N VAL A 587 -9.62 -7.11 -14.97
CA VAL A 587 -10.14 -8.12 -14.03
C VAL A 587 -9.76 -7.72 -12.61
N ARG A 588 -10.76 -7.52 -11.75
CA ARG A 588 -10.53 -7.33 -10.32
C ARG A 588 -10.41 -8.70 -9.64
N VAL A 589 -9.33 -8.90 -8.90
CA VAL A 589 -9.07 -10.12 -8.14
C VAL A 589 -9.15 -9.78 -6.66
N THR A 590 -10.10 -10.39 -5.96
CA THR A 590 -10.29 -10.23 -4.50
C THR A 590 -9.91 -11.52 -3.75
N PRO A 591 -9.33 -11.44 -2.54
CA PRO A 591 -9.06 -12.62 -1.73
C PRO A 591 -10.33 -13.44 -1.48
N GLU A 592 -10.20 -14.76 -1.35
CA GLU A 592 -11.33 -15.58 -0.93
C GLU A 592 -11.77 -15.21 0.49
N PRO A 593 -13.09 -15.13 0.78
CA PRO A 593 -13.56 -14.86 2.12
C PRO A 593 -13.08 -15.93 3.09
N GLY A 594 -12.37 -15.52 4.15
CA GLY A 594 -11.93 -16.43 5.20
C GLY A 594 -13.10 -17.15 5.88
N ILE A 595 -12.80 -18.26 6.58
CA ILE A 595 -13.79 -19.09 7.28
C ILE A 595 -14.67 -18.24 8.21
N TRP A 596 -14.08 -17.27 8.90
CA TRP A 596 -14.82 -16.34 9.76
C TRP A 596 -15.82 -15.47 8.99
N ALA A 597 -15.42 -14.86 7.87
CA ALA A 597 -16.30 -14.05 7.04
C ALA A 597 -17.43 -14.90 6.42
N ARG A 598 -17.10 -16.12 5.98
CA ARG A 598 -18.05 -17.06 5.35
C ARG A 598 -19.06 -17.65 6.35
N TYR A 599 -18.64 -17.90 7.59
CA TYR A 599 -19.43 -18.63 8.59
C TYR A 599 -19.72 -17.84 9.88
N TRP A 600 -19.59 -16.50 9.87
CA TRP A 600 -19.83 -15.65 11.04
C TRP A 600 -21.22 -15.90 11.67
N TRP A 601 -22.23 -16.11 10.81
CA TRP A 601 -23.60 -16.43 11.21
C TRP A 601 -23.70 -17.76 11.96
N ALA A 602 -22.89 -18.75 11.60
CA ALA A 602 -22.85 -20.04 12.28
C ALA A 602 -22.22 -19.92 13.67
N PHE A 603 -21.17 -19.11 13.81
CA PHE A 603 -20.59 -18.80 15.13
C PHE A 603 -21.59 -18.06 16.04
N MET A 604 -22.32 -17.08 15.50
CA MET A 604 -23.38 -16.39 16.25
C MET A 604 -24.52 -17.34 16.67
N ALA A 605 -24.98 -18.19 15.75
CA ALA A 605 -26.00 -19.20 16.06
C ALA A 605 -25.51 -20.16 17.16
N GLY A 606 -24.26 -20.60 17.11
CA GLY A 606 -23.63 -21.42 18.15
C GLY A 606 -23.55 -20.72 19.51
N ALA A 607 -23.21 -19.42 19.52
CA ALA A 607 -23.16 -18.62 20.75
C ALA A 607 -24.57 -18.46 21.37
N VAL A 608 -25.60 -18.19 20.56
CA VAL A 608 -26.99 -18.11 21.02
C VAL A 608 -27.46 -19.45 21.59
N LEU A 609 -27.12 -20.56 20.93
CA LEU A 609 -27.44 -21.90 21.42
C LEU A 609 -26.81 -22.17 22.80
N LEU A 610 -25.54 -21.80 22.98
CA LEU A 610 -24.85 -21.93 24.27
C LEU A 610 -25.53 -21.14 25.39
N VAL A 611 -25.95 -19.90 25.10
CA VAL A 611 -26.69 -19.06 26.05
C VAL A 611 -28.03 -19.71 26.43
N LEU A 612 -28.78 -20.22 25.45
CA LEU A 612 -30.06 -20.90 25.69
C LEU A 612 -29.89 -22.15 26.56
N VAL A 613 -28.85 -22.95 26.30
CA VAL A 613 -28.51 -24.13 27.12
C VAL A 613 -28.16 -23.72 28.55
N ALA A 614 -27.36 -22.66 28.73
CA ALA A 614 -27.01 -22.15 30.06
C ALA A 614 -28.25 -21.70 30.85
N VAL A 615 -29.15 -20.95 30.22
CA VAL A 615 -30.41 -20.50 30.82
C VAL A 615 -31.28 -21.70 31.22
N ALA A 616 -31.41 -22.71 30.35
CA ALA A 616 -32.18 -23.92 30.65
C ALA A 616 -31.61 -24.69 31.86
N VAL A 617 -30.29 -24.82 31.97
CA VAL A 617 -29.63 -25.47 33.11
C VAL A 617 -29.83 -24.70 34.41
N ILE A 618 -29.78 -23.36 34.38
CA ILE A 618 -30.04 -22.50 35.53
C ILE A 618 -31.51 -22.64 35.99
N ALA A 619 -32.46 -22.57 35.06
CA ALA A 619 -33.88 -22.73 35.34
C ALA A 619 -34.19 -24.12 35.94
N TRP A 620 -33.63 -25.18 35.37
CA TRP A 620 -33.77 -26.55 35.87
C TRP A 620 -33.22 -26.71 37.30
N ARG A 621 -32.04 -26.15 37.58
CA ARG A 621 -31.46 -26.13 38.94
C ARG A 621 -32.32 -25.34 39.93
N GLY A 622 -32.86 -24.20 39.52
CA GLY A 622 -33.76 -23.38 40.32
C GLY A 622 -35.04 -24.13 40.70
N GLN A 623 -35.66 -24.80 39.73
CA GLN A 623 -36.87 -25.59 39.96
C GLN A 623 -36.62 -26.79 40.89
N ARG A 624 -35.48 -27.47 40.75
CA ARG A 624 -35.08 -28.57 41.65
C ARG A 624 -34.89 -28.11 43.10
N ARG A 625 -34.39 -26.89 43.32
CA ARG A 625 -34.24 -26.29 44.66
C ARG A 625 -35.61 -25.98 45.29
N ARG A 626 -36.54 -25.39 44.52
CA ARG A 626 -37.91 -25.08 45.01
C ARG A 626 -38.68 -26.34 45.42
N ARG A 627 -38.62 -27.42 44.64
CA ARG A 627 -39.35 -28.67 44.94
C ARG A 627 -38.92 -29.37 46.24
N ARG A 628 -37.70 -29.11 46.72
CA ARG A 628 -37.16 -29.69 47.95
C ARG A 628 -37.26 -28.75 49.15
N ASP A 629 -37.78 -27.54 48.98
CA ASP A 629 -37.88 -26.57 50.06
C ASP A 629 -38.89 -27.05 51.12
N PRO A 630 -38.47 -27.19 52.40
CA PRO A 630 -39.36 -27.58 53.48
C PRO A 630 -40.34 -26.48 53.90
N PHE A 631 -40.23 -25.27 53.35
CA PHE A 631 -41.13 -24.17 53.66
C PHE A 631 -42.61 -24.57 53.55
N GLY A 632 -43.37 -24.27 54.60
CA GLY A 632 -44.80 -24.56 54.71
C GLY A 632 -45.15 -26.01 55.06
N LEU A 633 -44.17 -26.90 55.34
CA LEU A 633 -44.48 -28.20 55.93
C LEU A 633 -44.92 -28.01 57.39
N LEU A 634 -46.11 -28.46 57.76
CA LEU A 634 -46.57 -28.46 59.15
C LEU A 634 -46.01 -29.70 59.86
N LEU A 635 -45.18 -29.50 60.86
CA LEU A 635 -44.55 -30.58 61.63
C LEU A 635 -45.34 -30.79 62.91
N GLN A 636 -45.80 -32.01 63.17
CA GLN A 636 -46.57 -32.35 64.36
C GLN A 636 -45.76 -33.32 65.24
N LEU A 637 -45.60 -33.00 66.52
CA LEU A 637 -45.14 -33.94 67.53
C LEU A 637 -46.33 -34.73 68.05
N VAL A 638 -46.23 -36.05 68.02
CA VAL A 638 -47.31 -36.97 68.34
C VAL A 638 -46.87 -37.89 69.48
N SER A 639 -47.74 -38.11 70.47
CA SER A 639 -47.51 -39.06 71.56
C SER A 639 -47.54 -40.53 71.06
N PRO A 640 -47.11 -41.51 71.88
CA PRO A 640 -47.26 -42.92 71.56
C PRO A 640 -48.73 -43.31 71.28
N GLU A 641 -49.67 -42.72 72.02
CA GLU A 641 -51.12 -42.93 71.92
C GLU A 641 -51.73 -42.26 70.68
N GLY A 642 -51.01 -41.35 70.03
CA GLY A 642 -51.44 -40.68 68.79
C GLY A 642 -51.91 -39.23 68.96
N ASP A 643 -51.83 -38.66 70.17
CA ASP A 643 -52.26 -37.30 70.43
C ASP A 643 -51.26 -36.27 69.91
N ILE A 644 -51.74 -35.19 69.27
CA ILE A 644 -50.90 -34.10 68.78
C ILE A 644 -50.50 -33.21 69.97
N LEU A 645 -49.21 -33.19 70.29
CA LEU A 645 -48.65 -32.46 71.43
C LEU A 645 -48.18 -31.05 71.06
N SER A 646 -47.71 -30.85 69.83
CA SER A 646 -47.27 -29.55 69.32
C SER A 646 -47.24 -29.53 67.80
N GLU A 647 -47.63 -28.40 67.21
CA GLU A 647 -47.51 -28.15 65.78
C GLU A 647 -46.51 -27.02 65.50
N HIS A 648 -45.77 -27.14 64.41
CA HIS A 648 -44.78 -26.14 64.02
C HIS A 648 -44.62 -26.05 62.50
N PRO A 649 -44.89 -24.89 61.86
CA PRO A 649 -44.65 -24.71 60.44
C PRO A 649 -43.15 -24.56 60.16
N ALA A 650 -42.63 -25.41 59.29
CA ALA A 650 -41.24 -25.33 58.82
C ALA A 650 -41.04 -24.09 57.95
N GLY A 651 -39.99 -23.32 58.25
CA GLY A 651 -39.52 -22.21 57.43
C GLY A 651 -38.58 -22.67 56.31
N HIS A 652 -38.01 -21.72 55.56
CA HIS A 652 -36.99 -22.03 54.56
C HIS A 652 -35.76 -22.66 55.21
N GLY A 653 -35.31 -23.77 54.62
CA GLY A 653 -34.18 -24.55 55.10
C GLY A 653 -32.85 -24.16 54.46
N HIS A 654 -31.76 -24.20 55.23
CA HIS A 654 -30.41 -24.07 54.65
C HIS A 654 -30.12 -25.30 53.79
N LYS A 655 -29.67 -25.10 52.54
CA LYS A 655 -29.51 -26.18 51.54
C LYS A 655 -30.75 -27.09 51.46
N GLN A 656 -31.94 -26.50 51.54
CA GLN A 656 -33.23 -27.18 51.49
C GLN A 656 -33.51 -28.13 52.67
N TRP A 657 -32.87 -27.94 53.82
CA TRP A 657 -33.13 -28.67 55.07
C TRP A 657 -33.53 -27.71 56.19
N TYR A 658 -34.69 -27.96 56.81
CA TYR A 658 -35.16 -27.22 57.97
C TYR A 658 -34.70 -27.95 59.23
N GLU A 659 -33.73 -27.39 59.93
CA GLU A 659 -33.08 -28.00 61.09
C GLU A 659 -33.75 -27.55 62.39
N PHE A 660 -34.07 -28.49 63.26
CA PHE A 660 -34.79 -28.27 64.51
C PHE A 660 -34.39 -29.29 65.59
N THR A 661 -34.79 -28.99 66.82
CA THR A 661 -34.68 -29.90 67.98
C THR A 661 -36.01 -29.89 68.73
N VAL A 662 -36.32 -30.98 69.43
CA VAL A 662 -37.46 -31.04 70.35
C VAL A 662 -37.02 -30.57 71.73
N VAL A 663 -37.68 -29.55 72.27
CA VAL A 663 -37.37 -28.94 73.57
C VAL A 663 -38.46 -29.34 74.57
N GLU A 664 -38.07 -29.50 75.85
CA GLU A 664 -38.95 -29.95 76.94
C GLU A 664 -39.70 -31.29 76.66
N PRO A 665 -39.00 -32.35 76.19
CA PRO A 665 -39.64 -33.55 75.66
C PRO A 665 -40.55 -34.33 76.62
N HIS A 666 -40.46 -34.08 77.93
CA HIS A 666 -41.17 -34.84 78.97
C HIS A 666 -42.25 -34.01 79.71
N ARG A 667 -42.45 -32.74 79.34
CA ARG A 667 -43.45 -31.86 79.99
C ARG A 667 -44.37 -31.18 78.98
N SER A 668 -43.78 -30.44 78.03
CA SER A 668 -44.50 -29.71 76.99
C SER A 668 -43.67 -29.72 75.71
N PRO A 669 -43.59 -30.87 75.02
CA PRO A 669 -42.68 -31.05 73.90
C PRO A 669 -43.02 -30.08 72.77
N ARG A 670 -42.04 -29.28 72.35
CA ARG A 670 -42.20 -28.33 71.23
C ARG A 670 -41.03 -28.38 70.27
N ILE A 671 -41.31 -28.09 69.00
CA ILE A 671 -40.29 -27.99 67.95
C ILE A 671 -39.69 -26.58 67.98
N GLU A 672 -38.37 -26.49 68.09
CA GLU A 672 -37.65 -25.22 67.99
C GLU A 672 -36.61 -25.27 66.87
N ARG A 673 -36.61 -24.25 66.00
CA ARG A 673 -35.60 -24.10 64.96
C ARG A 673 -34.23 -23.92 65.60
N ARG A 674 -33.28 -24.78 65.26
CA ARG A 674 -31.88 -24.64 65.70
C ARG A 674 -30.93 -24.94 64.56
N THR A 675 -29.99 -24.03 64.34
CA THR A 675 -28.86 -24.28 63.43
C THR A 675 -28.10 -25.50 63.96
N HIS A 676 -27.93 -26.53 63.13
CA HIS A 676 -27.41 -27.84 63.52
C HIS A 676 -28.27 -28.60 64.54
N GLY A 677 -29.58 -28.43 64.47
CA GLY A 677 -30.56 -29.18 65.26
C GLY A 677 -30.39 -30.69 65.16
N GLN A 678 -30.91 -31.41 66.15
CA GLN A 678 -30.83 -32.87 66.19
C GLN A 678 -31.58 -33.52 65.02
N TYR A 679 -32.59 -32.84 64.49
CA TYR A 679 -33.42 -33.31 63.40
C TYR A 679 -33.42 -32.28 62.27
N ALA A 680 -33.61 -32.74 61.04
CA ALA A 680 -33.79 -31.88 59.90
C ALA A 680 -34.81 -32.47 58.92
N VAL A 681 -35.68 -31.66 58.36
CA VAL A 681 -36.67 -32.09 57.36
C VAL A 681 -36.45 -31.41 56.02
N GLN A 682 -36.70 -32.17 54.95
CA GLN A 682 -36.68 -31.71 53.56
C GLN A 682 -37.92 -32.24 52.86
N ARG A 683 -38.53 -31.45 51.97
CA ARG A 683 -39.67 -31.94 51.17
C ARG A 683 -39.21 -33.01 50.18
N SER A 684 -39.94 -34.12 50.11
CA SER A 684 -39.65 -35.17 49.14
C SER A 684 -40.30 -34.83 47.79
N PRO A 685 -39.59 -34.96 46.65
CA PRO A 685 -40.20 -34.85 45.32
C PRO A 685 -41.32 -35.88 45.06
N GLU A 686 -41.30 -37.00 45.79
CA GLU A 686 -42.28 -38.10 45.69
C GLU A 686 -43.47 -37.93 46.66
N GLY A 687 -43.60 -36.77 47.30
CA GLY A 687 -44.62 -36.51 48.32
C GLY A 687 -44.16 -36.84 49.75
N GLY A 688 -44.68 -36.08 50.72
CA GLY A 688 -44.24 -36.12 52.13
C GLY A 688 -42.91 -35.38 52.34
N ALA A 689 -42.16 -35.82 53.34
CA ALA A 689 -40.87 -35.27 53.71
C ALA A 689 -39.83 -36.37 53.92
N VAL A 690 -38.57 -35.98 54.00
CA VAL A 690 -37.47 -36.81 54.46
C VAL A 690 -36.99 -36.20 55.77
N LEU A 691 -37.01 -36.99 56.83
CA LEU A 691 -36.43 -36.65 58.11
C LEU A 691 -34.99 -37.15 58.15
N ARG A 692 -34.08 -36.33 58.64
CA ARG A 692 -32.68 -36.67 58.91
C ARG A 692 -32.43 -36.47 60.40
N LYS A 693 -32.05 -37.52 61.10
CA LYS A 693 -31.61 -37.45 62.50
C LYS A 693 -30.08 -37.36 62.53
N ARG A 694 -29.54 -36.43 63.30
CA ARG A 694 -28.09 -36.21 63.41
C ARG A 694 -27.43 -37.46 64.01
N GLY A 695 -26.39 -37.96 63.34
CA GLY A 695 -25.73 -39.22 63.71
C GLY A 695 -26.46 -40.49 63.25
N SER A 696 -27.61 -40.36 62.58
CA SER A 696 -28.36 -41.48 61.99
C SER A 696 -28.67 -41.20 60.51
N GLY A 697 -29.33 -42.15 59.85
CA GLY A 697 -29.69 -42.08 58.44
C GLY A 697 -30.81 -41.08 58.14
N ARG A 698 -31.25 -41.11 56.88
CA ARG A 698 -32.45 -40.40 56.42
C ARG A 698 -33.62 -41.37 56.42
N THR A 699 -34.73 -40.96 57.00
CA THR A 699 -35.96 -41.74 57.06
C THR A 699 -37.05 -41.01 56.29
N ARG A 700 -37.80 -41.74 55.48
CA ARG A 700 -38.95 -41.17 54.76
C ARG A 700 -40.07 -40.90 55.78
N LEU A 701 -40.60 -39.68 55.74
CA LEU A 701 -41.78 -39.27 56.50
C LEU A 701 -42.94 -39.11 55.50
N PRO A 702 -43.78 -40.14 55.30
CA PRO A 702 -44.89 -40.07 54.36
C PRO A 702 -45.97 -39.11 54.86
N VAL A 703 -46.84 -38.64 53.95
CA VAL A 703 -47.85 -37.59 54.22
C VAL A 703 -48.81 -37.94 55.38
N GLN A 704 -49.15 -39.23 55.54
CA GLN A 704 -50.07 -39.72 56.58
C GLN A 704 -49.40 -40.71 57.55
N GLY A 705 -48.07 -40.68 57.65
CA GLY A 705 -47.34 -41.54 58.59
C GLY A 705 -46.55 -40.74 59.60
N ARG A 706 -46.06 -41.46 60.60
CA ARG A 706 -45.23 -40.93 61.68
C ARG A 706 -43.88 -41.64 61.72
N VAL A 707 -42.85 -40.91 62.11
CA VAL A 707 -41.50 -41.43 62.30
C VAL A 707 -41.07 -41.14 63.73
N GLU A 708 -40.63 -42.17 64.45
CA GLU A 708 -40.16 -42.04 65.82
C GLU A 708 -38.95 -41.10 65.92
N LEU A 709 -39.03 -40.14 66.85
CA LEU A 709 -37.93 -39.24 67.20
C LEU A 709 -37.17 -39.76 68.42
N THR A 710 -37.93 -40.14 69.44
CA THR A 710 -37.52 -40.73 70.73
C THR A 710 -38.54 -41.81 71.13
N ASP A 711 -38.26 -42.58 72.18
CA ASP A 711 -39.12 -43.67 72.67
C ASP A 711 -40.52 -43.18 73.12
N THR A 712 -40.69 -41.87 73.27
CA THR A 712 -41.91 -41.21 73.75
C THR A 712 -42.50 -40.21 72.76
N LEU A 713 -41.86 -39.96 71.60
CA LEU A 713 -42.31 -38.93 70.65
C LEU A 713 -42.09 -39.36 69.21
N SER A 714 -43.10 -39.16 68.38
CA SER A 714 -43.02 -39.31 66.93
C SER A 714 -43.26 -37.99 66.21
N LEU A 715 -42.72 -37.87 65.00
CA LEU A 715 -42.96 -36.77 64.09
C LEU A 715 -43.94 -37.19 63.00
N ALA A 716 -45.01 -36.44 62.81
CA ALA A 716 -45.94 -36.56 61.69
C ALA A 716 -45.96 -35.27 60.86
N LEU A 717 -46.49 -35.34 59.64
CA LEU A 717 -46.81 -34.16 58.85
C LEU A 717 -48.28 -33.81 59.07
N GLY A 718 -48.54 -32.58 59.50
CA GLY A 718 -49.89 -32.06 59.64
C GLY A 718 -50.48 -31.61 58.30
N THR A 719 -51.80 -31.67 58.21
CA THR A 719 -52.52 -30.98 57.14
C THR A 719 -52.58 -29.49 57.50
N PRO A 720 -52.15 -28.58 56.61
CA PRO A 720 -52.21 -27.15 56.91
C PRO A 720 -53.66 -26.75 57.24
N PRO A 721 -53.87 -25.90 58.27
CA PRO A 721 -55.22 -25.50 58.67
C PRO A 721 -55.89 -24.77 57.51
N GLY A 722 -57.01 -25.31 57.03
CA GLY A 722 -57.80 -24.73 55.93
C GLY A 722 -57.97 -25.58 54.66
N THR A 723 -57.59 -26.87 54.67
CA THR A 723 -57.87 -27.77 53.53
C THR A 723 -59.13 -28.61 53.79
N PRO A 724 -60.32 -28.27 53.24
CA PRO A 724 -61.52 -29.07 53.41
C PRO A 724 -61.40 -30.44 52.70
N ALA A 725 -62.04 -31.45 53.29
CA ALA A 725 -62.12 -32.81 52.74
C ALA A 725 -62.70 -32.80 51.32
N ALA A 726 -62.05 -33.53 50.41
CA ALA A 726 -62.38 -33.58 48.99
C ALA A 726 -63.82 -34.07 48.74
N GLY A 727 -64.65 -33.19 48.16
CA GLY A 727 -65.94 -33.54 47.56
C GLY A 727 -65.77 -34.04 46.11
N PRO A 728 -66.75 -34.81 45.59
CA PRO A 728 -66.57 -35.67 44.43
C PRO A 728 -66.59 -34.94 43.08
N SER A 729 -65.86 -35.56 42.16
CA SER A 729 -65.64 -35.25 40.74
C SER A 729 -66.91 -35.06 39.92
N ALA A 730 -66.87 -34.13 38.95
CA ALA A 730 -67.36 -34.23 37.55
C ALA A 730 -67.64 -32.82 36.96
N PRO A 731 -67.78 -32.65 35.64
CA PRO A 731 -66.91 -33.12 34.57
C PRO A 731 -66.60 -31.99 33.53
N ALA A 732 -65.81 -32.38 32.54
CA ALA A 732 -65.35 -31.60 31.39
C ALA A 732 -66.45 -31.22 30.39
N ALA A 733 -66.26 -30.07 29.73
CA ALA A 733 -66.68 -29.71 28.36
C ALA A 733 -66.30 -28.24 28.14
N ALA A 734 -66.06 -27.70 26.96
CA ALA A 734 -65.67 -28.17 25.64
C ALA A 734 -65.43 -26.87 24.83
N ASP A 735 -64.65 -26.98 23.78
CA ASP A 735 -64.66 -26.20 22.53
C ASP A 735 -65.31 -24.81 22.47
N GLY A 736 -64.61 -23.90 21.80
CA GLY A 736 -65.30 -22.90 21.01
C GLY A 736 -64.45 -21.73 20.56
N GLY A 737 -64.08 -21.77 19.27
CA GLY A 737 -64.40 -20.62 18.42
C GLY A 737 -63.27 -19.63 18.16
N ALA A 738 -62.81 -19.69 16.91
CA ALA A 738 -62.05 -18.67 16.22
C ALA A 738 -62.73 -17.29 16.24
N ASN A 739 -61.92 -16.24 16.09
CA ASN A 739 -62.31 -15.12 15.23
C ASN A 739 -61.08 -14.42 14.64
N SER A 740 -61.13 -14.27 13.33
CA SER A 740 -60.28 -13.43 12.50
C SER A 740 -60.64 -11.96 12.67
N TYR A 741 -59.63 -11.10 12.64
CA TYR A 741 -59.61 -9.77 12.03
C TYR A 741 -58.15 -9.61 11.59
N ASP A 742 -57.84 -9.78 10.32
CA ASP A 742 -58.02 -8.81 9.23
C ASP A 742 -57.36 -7.46 9.52
N ASP A 743 -56.24 -7.33 8.82
CA ASP A 743 -55.90 -6.22 7.94
C ASP A 743 -55.04 -5.04 8.43
N THR A 744 -54.09 -4.78 7.55
CA THR A 744 -53.62 -3.47 7.06
C THR A 744 -52.38 -2.74 7.62
N TYR A 745 -51.50 -2.47 6.64
CA TYR A 745 -50.52 -1.37 6.46
C TYR A 745 -49.18 -1.40 7.22
N LEU A 746 -48.14 -1.98 6.60
CA LEU A 746 -47.10 -1.28 5.81
C LEU A 746 -46.10 -2.26 5.19
#